data_AF-A0AA47NPD7-F1
#
_entry.id   AF-A0AA47NPD7-F1
#
_cell.length_a   1.000
_cell.length_b   1.000
_cell.length_c   1.000
_cell.angle_alpha   90.00
_cell.angle_beta   90.00
_cell.angle_gamma   90.00
#
_symmetry.space_group_name_H-M   'P 1'
#
loop_
_entity.id
_entity.type
_entity.pdbx_description
1 polymer ?
#
loop_
_entity_poly.entity_id
_entity_poly.type
_entity_poly.pdbx_seq_one_letter_code
_entity_poly.pdbx_strand_id
1 'polypeptide(L)'
;MLCAWLSNVLFDWSPGIPSPQQPLLVAGEYLLFTQSHFSTFTVSRVNSAYGKCLSTLSAVQDGQYVSHLAIPGTEDEPQCHFLRQSGHSEKAVSLFQALMDFTFFKPDSVRGLTTKQQVDFFEPFWDSGEARVGEVGARGWKAWMLQQERGGWLQPSAEDDEDEEEEEEDEVKDRGQPRWAIWLKVESSREAANWLPWRPDKTKGQSVEDCEDPDRQVLFDDIGPSLIRLASPELQLRLLLSFLSFMGMPVDSVLLGAPYQSSLLLEDLTLLTQGNDPQRPLTGYDLPNMGIHSVGHMTTLQGSRKWAGLGKQGEEFLTNAFHLLLPQLPASHRAALSLCWIRYEKLKVLRCLCGGGKKRLRSQGKISKRVAKRLLKEPDNRSALALWREYGHLEWILGNVDDARKVFSAATSMGGAKGLGDSAFCELCLLWAQLECENGAWEGGKGGPGDVISSLAVGVLTRLAEGTASTSSSTPLYPVSVLKARRSYEQALTDSLSALDKDLRKWQEDKKGDGPKLRGLVGCYALFQHLTVGVQAANVVYDQAREGMEGLHSTLTLNSNKHADVSGHPGIASKEAGTRCAKRLAFECEALAVQQTALLRYHLSTSVFPLATLRHALTSSLSAWPQSAPLWNLYIQVENRYHSAGRARRFFHSVTRGCKDVVPRLFAIVAEQQRKQLVDATQRSESRDAALPILPENGLGNRIRGLFGNAILSETGAHCPLLWRMYMHFLVSEGKVDNAKAIFYKALQNVPWSKGLYMDAVQLFPGHLQEFVDLMTEKELRLRLPLEELDILLED
;
A
#
# COMPACT_ATOMS: atom_id res chain seq x y z
N MET A 1 -9.14 -34.12 -16.56
CA MET A 1 -10.60 -34.03 -16.35
C MET A 1 -11.04 -32.64 -15.92
N LEU A 2 -10.38 -31.95 -14.97
CA LEU A 2 -10.70 -30.53 -14.65
C LEU A 2 -10.46 -29.55 -15.83
N CYS A 3 -9.40 -29.74 -16.64
CA CYS A 3 -9.18 -28.91 -17.83
C CYS A 3 -10.24 -29.09 -18.92
N ALA A 4 -10.84 -30.28 -19.04
CA ALA A 4 -11.96 -30.52 -19.95
C ALA A 4 -13.27 -29.97 -19.36
N TRP A 5 -13.43 -29.99 -18.03
CA TRP A 5 -14.58 -29.42 -17.33
C TRP A 5 -14.56 -27.87 -17.38
N LEU A 6 -13.42 -27.22 -17.11
CA LEU A 6 -13.26 -25.77 -17.20
C LEU A 6 -13.25 -25.25 -18.65
N SER A 7 -12.68 -26.01 -19.59
CA SER A 7 -12.80 -25.70 -21.02
C SER A 7 -14.24 -25.83 -21.51
N ASN A 8 -15.00 -26.85 -21.06
CA ASN A 8 -16.40 -27.01 -21.45
C ASN A 8 -17.33 -26.00 -20.77
N VAL A 9 -17.01 -25.50 -19.58
CA VAL A 9 -17.79 -24.41 -18.94
C VAL A 9 -17.58 -23.07 -19.66
N LEU A 10 -16.43 -22.86 -20.31
CA LEU A 10 -16.16 -21.66 -21.13
C LEU A 10 -16.58 -21.81 -22.60
N PHE A 11 -16.64 -23.03 -23.16
CA PHE A 11 -17.07 -23.27 -24.55
C PHE A 11 -18.55 -23.65 -24.71
N ASP A 12 -19.20 -24.17 -23.67
CA ASP A 12 -20.62 -24.54 -23.65
C ASP A 12 -21.33 -23.88 -22.46
N TRP A 13 -21.59 -22.58 -22.59
CA TRP A 13 -22.69 -21.93 -21.85
C TRP A 13 -24.03 -22.38 -22.46
N SER A 14 -24.37 -23.67 -22.29
CA SER A 14 -25.67 -24.23 -22.68
C SER A 14 -26.75 -23.83 -21.65
N PRO A 15 -27.98 -23.48 -22.08
CA PRO A 15 -29.03 -22.91 -21.24
C PRO A 15 -29.73 -23.96 -20.36
N GLY A 16 -28.98 -24.66 -19.49
CA GLY A 16 -29.51 -25.84 -18.79
C GLY A 16 -28.94 -26.21 -17.41
N ILE A 17 -28.00 -25.48 -16.81
CA ILE A 17 -27.49 -25.83 -15.46
C ILE A 17 -28.08 -24.86 -14.41
N PRO A 18 -28.94 -25.35 -13.49
CA PRO A 18 -29.42 -24.56 -12.37
C PRO A 18 -28.46 -24.68 -11.19
N SER A 19 -27.39 -23.86 -11.16
CA SER A 19 -26.66 -23.60 -9.92
C SER A 19 -26.12 -22.17 -9.88
N PRO A 20 -26.62 -21.29 -8.99
CA PRO A 20 -26.12 -19.94 -8.82
C PRO A 20 -24.90 -19.96 -7.89
N GLN A 21 -23.76 -20.48 -8.36
CA GLN A 21 -22.49 -20.37 -7.61
C GLN A 21 -21.52 -19.45 -8.36
N GLN A 22 -21.60 -18.17 -7.99
CA GLN A 22 -20.62 -17.07 -8.11
C GLN A 22 -19.60 -17.11 -9.28
N PRO A 23 -19.91 -16.49 -10.43
CA PRO A 23 -19.00 -16.25 -11.57
C PRO A 23 -17.60 -15.66 -11.24
N LEU A 24 -17.47 -14.92 -10.14
CA LEU A 24 -16.25 -14.20 -9.72
C LEU A 24 -15.13 -15.10 -9.18
N LEU A 25 -15.48 -16.08 -8.36
CA LEU A 25 -14.51 -17.05 -7.82
C LEU A 25 -13.86 -17.82 -8.97
N VAL A 26 -14.66 -18.18 -9.97
CA VAL A 26 -14.20 -18.94 -11.13
C VAL A 26 -13.22 -18.14 -12.00
N ALA A 27 -13.45 -16.83 -12.21
CA ALA A 27 -12.53 -15.99 -12.97
C ALA A 27 -11.20 -15.73 -12.25
N GLY A 28 -11.24 -15.44 -10.94
CA GLY A 28 -10.04 -15.25 -10.12
C GLY A 28 -9.20 -16.52 -10.00
N GLU A 29 -9.84 -17.66 -9.74
CA GLU A 29 -9.19 -18.98 -9.71
C GLU A 29 -8.64 -19.38 -11.08
N TYR A 30 -9.35 -19.06 -12.17
CA TYR A 30 -8.85 -19.27 -13.54
C TYR A 30 -7.62 -18.42 -13.86
N LEU A 31 -7.61 -17.14 -13.48
CA LEU A 31 -6.46 -16.26 -13.67
C LEU A 31 -5.26 -16.75 -12.84
N LEU A 32 -5.49 -17.12 -11.57
CA LEU A 32 -4.44 -17.69 -10.72
C LEU A 32 -3.91 -19.03 -11.26
N PHE A 33 -4.79 -19.87 -11.81
CA PHE A 33 -4.42 -21.13 -12.48
C PHE A 33 -3.55 -20.86 -13.71
N THR A 34 -3.99 -19.95 -14.59
CA THR A 34 -3.20 -19.61 -15.80
C THR A 34 -1.84 -18.99 -15.47
N GLN A 35 -1.75 -18.24 -14.36
CA GLN A 35 -0.50 -17.71 -13.83
C GLN A 35 0.41 -18.78 -13.23
N SER A 36 -0.11 -19.75 -12.49
CA SER A 36 0.69 -20.66 -11.67
C SER A 36 1.21 -21.90 -12.40
N HIS A 37 0.73 -22.22 -13.60
CA HIS A 37 1.18 -23.40 -14.35
C HIS A 37 2.39 -23.15 -15.27
N PHE A 38 3.60 -23.35 -14.73
CA PHE A 38 4.89 -23.11 -15.41
C PHE A 38 4.99 -23.65 -16.84
N SER A 39 4.52 -24.88 -17.11
CA SER A 39 4.63 -25.51 -18.43
C SER A 39 3.84 -24.78 -19.52
N THR A 40 2.75 -24.13 -19.13
CA THR A 40 1.83 -23.44 -20.05
C THR A 40 1.91 -21.92 -19.93
N PHE A 41 2.67 -21.43 -18.95
CA PHE A 41 2.79 -20.02 -18.63
C PHE A 41 3.64 -19.30 -19.68
N THR A 42 3.08 -18.21 -20.19
CA THR A 42 3.77 -17.13 -20.89
C THR A 42 3.08 -15.82 -20.52
N VAL A 43 3.79 -14.70 -20.54
CA VAL A 43 3.19 -13.40 -20.19
C VAL A 43 2.05 -13.04 -21.15
N SER A 44 2.23 -13.24 -22.45
CA SER A 44 1.23 -12.97 -23.50
C SER A 44 -0.08 -13.75 -23.28
N ARG A 45 0.02 -15.03 -22.89
CA ARG A 45 -1.14 -15.90 -22.64
C ARG A 45 -1.95 -15.43 -21.44
N VAL A 46 -1.28 -15.07 -20.35
CA VAL A 46 -1.94 -14.55 -19.15
C VAL A 46 -2.54 -13.18 -19.42
N ASN A 47 -1.83 -12.31 -20.14
CA ASN A 47 -2.35 -11.00 -20.56
C ASN A 47 -3.61 -11.15 -21.42
N SER A 48 -3.61 -12.10 -22.36
CA SER A 48 -4.78 -12.44 -23.16
C SER A 48 -5.93 -13.00 -22.33
N ALA A 49 -5.65 -13.77 -21.27
CA ALA A 49 -6.66 -14.26 -20.35
C ALA A 49 -7.34 -13.12 -19.58
N TYR A 50 -6.56 -12.14 -19.11
CA TYR A 50 -7.10 -10.90 -18.53
C TYR A 50 -8.01 -10.15 -19.50
N GLY A 51 -7.53 -9.89 -20.72
CA GLY A 51 -8.32 -9.20 -21.75
C GLY A 51 -9.63 -9.91 -22.05
N LYS A 52 -9.63 -11.25 -22.15
CA LYS A 52 -10.85 -12.05 -22.32
C LYS A 52 -11.82 -11.87 -21.15
N CYS A 53 -11.32 -11.99 -19.91
CA CYS A 53 -12.15 -11.80 -18.72
C CYS A 53 -12.79 -10.40 -18.66
N LEU A 54 -12.02 -9.35 -18.95
CA LEU A 54 -12.47 -7.95 -18.93
C LEU A 54 -13.43 -7.63 -20.09
N SER A 55 -13.17 -8.17 -21.27
CA SER A 55 -14.08 -8.07 -22.42
C SER A 55 -15.41 -8.76 -22.15
N THR A 56 -15.40 -9.95 -21.54
CA THR A 56 -16.62 -10.64 -21.10
C THR A 56 -17.37 -9.82 -20.04
N LEU A 57 -16.67 -9.24 -19.07
CA LEU A 57 -17.28 -8.37 -18.07
C LEU A 57 -17.97 -7.17 -18.71
N SER A 58 -17.31 -6.53 -19.67
CA SER A 58 -17.85 -5.39 -20.41
C SER A 58 -19.11 -5.76 -21.19
N ALA A 59 -19.12 -6.92 -21.86
CA ALA A 59 -20.29 -7.41 -22.59
C ALA A 59 -21.49 -7.71 -21.66
N VAL A 60 -21.23 -8.21 -20.45
CA VAL A 60 -22.27 -8.37 -19.41
C VAL A 60 -22.80 -7.00 -18.96
N GLN A 61 -21.92 -6.01 -18.73
CA GLN A 61 -22.31 -4.66 -18.32
C GLN A 61 -23.12 -3.90 -19.38
N ASP A 62 -22.84 -4.16 -20.65
CA ASP A 62 -23.57 -3.57 -21.78
C ASP A 62 -24.89 -4.29 -22.08
N GLY A 63 -25.26 -5.31 -21.29
CA GLY A 63 -26.54 -6.01 -21.38
C GLY A 63 -26.63 -7.02 -22.53
N GLN A 64 -25.50 -7.42 -23.12
CA GLN A 64 -25.49 -8.46 -24.16
C GLN A 64 -25.80 -9.85 -23.59
N TYR A 65 -25.52 -10.08 -22.31
CA TYR A 65 -25.84 -11.31 -21.59
C TYR A 65 -26.91 -11.05 -20.52
N VAL A 66 -28.14 -11.55 -20.74
CA VAL A 66 -29.30 -11.33 -19.85
C VAL A 66 -29.36 -12.34 -18.69
N SER A 67 -28.62 -13.45 -18.80
CA SER A 67 -28.65 -14.56 -17.83
C SER A 67 -27.78 -14.32 -16.58
N HIS A 68 -26.89 -13.33 -16.58
CA HIS A 68 -25.94 -13.08 -15.50
C HIS A 68 -25.85 -11.60 -15.15
N LEU A 69 -25.85 -11.29 -13.86
CA LEU A 69 -25.67 -9.94 -13.34
C LEU A 69 -24.19 -9.71 -13.07
N ALA A 70 -23.65 -8.57 -13.53
CA ALA A 70 -22.29 -8.15 -13.18
C ALA A 70 -22.16 -8.07 -11.65
N ILE A 71 -21.25 -8.87 -11.08
CA ILE A 71 -21.06 -8.88 -9.62
C ILE A 71 -20.11 -7.73 -9.25
N PRO A 72 -20.43 -6.94 -8.21
CA PRO A 72 -19.59 -5.82 -7.79
C PRO A 72 -18.20 -6.25 -7.32
N GLY A 73 -17.15 -5.56 -7.76
CA GLY A 73 -15.74 -5.88 -7.46
C GLY A 73 -15.03 -6.75 -8.50
N THR A 74 -15.67 -7.02 -9.65
CA THR A 74 -15.04 -7.75 -10.78
C THR A 74 -14.17 -6.87 -11.67
N GLU A 75 -14.33 -5.55 -11.55
CA GLU A 75 -13.53 -4.54 -12.27
C GLU A 75 -12.17 -4.30 -11.62
N ASP A 76 -11.86 -5.08 -10.59
CA ASP A 76 -10.60 -4.96 -9.89
C ASP A 76 -9.46 -5.34 -10.85
N GLU A 77 -8.36 -4.57 -10.88
CA GLU A 77 -7.31 -4.57 -11.93
C GLU A 77 -6.02 -5.39 -11.58
N PRO A 78 -6.05 -6.73 -11.45
CA PRO A 78 -4.84 -7.52 -11.19
C PRO A 78 -3.86 -7.53 -12.38
N GLN A 79 -4.28 -7.07 -13.57
CA GLN A 79 -3.45 -7.09 -14.77
C GLN A 79 -2.27 -6.13 -14.71
N CYS A 80 -2.47 -4.87 -14.29
CA CYS A 80 -1.37 -3.90 -14.16
C CYS A 80 -0.31 -4.38 -13.15
N HIS A 81 -0.74 -5.03 -12.07
CA HIS A 81 0.18 -5.64 -11.10
C HIS A 81 0.92 -6.84 -11.67
N PHE A 82 0.24 -7.72 -12.41
CA PHE A 82 0.86 -8.85 -13.10
C PHE A 82 1.93 -8.38 -14.12
N LEU A 83 1.60 -7.39 -14.94
CA LEU A 83 2.54 -6.80 -15.91
C LEU A 83 3.76 -6.19 -15.20
N ARG A 84 3.56 -5.50 -14.09
CA ARG A 84 4.67 -5.00 -13.28
C ARG A 84 5.52 -6.12 -12.67
N GLN A 85 4.91 -7.19 -12.15
CA GLN A 85 5.64 -8.32 -11.56
C GLN A 85 6.48 -9.09 -12.59
N SER A 86 6.01 -9.13 -13.84
CA SER A 86 6.73 -9.70 -14.97
C SER A 86 7.75 -8.75 -15.61
N GLY A 87 7.83 -7.50 -15.13
CA GLY A 87 8.80 -6.48 -15.56
C GLY A 87 8.33 -5.56 -16.69
N HIS A 88 7.13 -5.77 -17.23
CA HIS A 88 6.48 -5.00 -18.30
C HIS A 88 5.82 -3.72 -17.76
N SER A 89 6.60 -2.88 -17.08
CA SER A 89 6.13 -1.63 -16.47
C SER A 89 5.53 -0.66 -17.49
N GLU A 90 6.11 -0.56 -18.68
CA GLU A 90 5.71 0.30 -19.77
C GLU A 90 4.30 -0.05 -20.27
N LYS A 91 3.97 -1.35 -20.36
CA LYS A 91 2.62 -1.83 -20.71
C LYS A 91 1.62 -1.53 -19.60
N ALA A 92 2.01 -1.72 -18.35
CA ALA A 92 1.16 -1.41 -17.19
C ALA A 92 0.86 0.09 -17.09
N VAL A 93 1.86 0.96 -17.26
CA VAL A 93 1.67 2.42 -17.25
C VAL A 93 0.81 2.86 -18.44
N SER A 94 1.08 2.31 -19.62
CA SER A 94 0.27 2.56 -20.83
C SER A 94 -1.20 2.19 -20.61
N LEU A 95 -1.47 1.05 -19.96
CA LEU A 95 -2.83 0.65 -19.63
C LEU A 95 -3.50 1.65 -18.66
N PHE A 96 -2.80 2.13 -17.63
CA PHE A 96 -3.31 3.20 -16.77
C PHE A 96 -3.57 4.51 -17.53
N GLN A 97 -2.65 4.95 -18.38
CA GLN A 97 -2.84 6.14 -19.22
C GLN A 97 -4.10 5.99 -20.08
N ALA A 98 -4.23 4.85 -20.76
CA ALA A 98 -5.38 4.55 -21.60
C ALA A 98 -6.69 4.53 -20.81
N LEU A 99 -6.73 3.87 -19.65
CA LEU A 99 -7.92 3.84 -18.79
C LEU A 99 -8.29 5.22 -18.26
N MET A 100 -7.32 6.07 -17.94
CA MET A 100 -7.57 7.45 -17.52
C MET A 100 -8.12 8.31 -18.67
N ASP A 101 -7.52 8.24 -19.86
CA ASP A 101 -8.02 8.92 -21.06
C ASP A 101 -9.42 8.44 -21.45
N PHE A 102 -9.62 7.12 -21.46
CA PHE A 102 -10.90 6.48 -21.77
C PHE A 102 -11.98 6.83 -20.75
N THR A 103 -11.63 7.06 -19.48
CA THR A 103 -12.60 7.33 -18.40
C THR A 103 -12.92 8.82 -18.26
N PHE A 104 -11.89 9.67 -18.12
CA PHE A 104 -12.05 11.09 -17.77
C PHE A 104 -12.14 12.01 -18.99
N PHE A 105 -11.53 11.63 -20.11
CA PHE A 105 -11.46 12.45 -21.33
C PHE A 105 -12.30 11.89 -22.47
N LYS A 106 -13.39 11.18 -22.14
CA LYS A 106 -14.32 10.59 -23.13
C LYS A 106 -15.15 11.65 -23.88
N PRO A 107 -15.15 11.65 -25.23
CA PRO A 107 -16.03 12.50 -26.04
C PRO A 107 -17.52 12.24 -25.75
N ASP A 108 -18.35 13.27 -25.84
CA ASP A 108 -19.79 13.12 -25.56
C ASP A 108 -20.52 12.30 -26.65
N SER A 109 -20.02 12.32 -27.89
CA SER A 109 -20.54 11.58 -29.05
C SER A 109 -20.50 10.06 -28.87
N VAL A 110 -19.51 9.53 -28.16
CA VAL A 110 -19.30 8.08 -27.98
C VAL A 110 -19.94 7.51 -26.72
N ARG A 111 -20.46 8.35 -25.80
CA ARG A 111 -20.97 7.91 -24.48
C ARG A 111 -22.14 6.93 -24.57
N GLY A 112 -22.96 7.03 -25.63
CA GLY A 112 -24.12 6.16 -25.84
C GLY A 112 -23.82 4.82 -26.51
N LEU A 113 -22.58 4.59 -26.94
CA LEU A 113 -22.17 3.39 -27.64
C LEU A 113 -21.85 2.24 -26.68
N THR A 114 -21.82 1.00 -27.20
CA THR A 114 -21.32 -0.16 -26.44
C THR A 114 -19.83 0.00 -26.11
N THR A 115 -19.34 -0.65 -25.06
CA THR A 115 -17.94 -0.57 -24.63
C THR A 115 -17.00 -0.99 -25.76
N LYS A 116 -17.33 -2.05 -26.51
CA LYS A 116 -16.57 -2.46 -27.69
C LYS A 116 -16.45 -1.35 -28.73
N GLN A 117 -17.56 -0.72 -29.10
CA GLN A 117 -17.54 0.40 -30.05
C GLN A 117 -16.75 1.59 -29.50
N GLN A 118 -16.85 1.89 -28.20
CA GLN A 118 -16.07 2.96 -27.57
C GLN A 118 -14.56 2.68 -27.67
N VAL A 119 -14.15 1.42 -27.51
CA VAL A 119 -12.76 0.96 -27.67
C VAL A 119 -12.31 1.12 -29.13
N ASP A 120 -13.14 0.73 -30.10
CA ASP A 120 -12.86 0.90 -31.53
C ASP A 120 -12.67 2.39 -31.92
N PHE A 121 -13.45 3.31 -31.32
CA PHE A 121 -13.26 4.77 -31.52
C PHE A 121 -12.05 5.35 -30.78
N PHE A 122 -11.52 4.63 -29.79
CA PHE A 122 -10.37 5.06 -29.00
C PHE A 122 -9.04 4.65 -29.66
N GLU A 123 -9.00 3.54 -30.38
CA GLU A 123 -7.83 3.03 -31.10
C GLU A 123 -7.14 4.10 -31.99
N PRO A 124 -7.84 4.87 -32.84
CA PRO A 124 -7.20 5.91 -33.65
C PRO A 124 -6.52 7.01 -32.83
N PHE A 125 -7.04 7.31 -31.64
CA PHE A 125 -6.39 8.26 -30.73
C PHE A 125 -5.09 7.68 -30.18
N TRP A 126 -5.10 6.40 -29.78
CA TRP A 126 -3.90 5.73 -29.28
C TRP A 126 -2.78 5.68 -30.33
N ASP A 127 -3.14 5.34 -31.56
CA ASP A 127 -2.20 5.18 -32.68
C ASP A 127 -1.72 6.51 -33.28
N SER A 128 -2.41 7.62 -32.99
CA SER A 128 -2.02 8.95 -33.46
C SER A 128 -0.67 9.45 -32.91
N GLY A 129 -0.18 8.85 -31.83
CA GLY A 129 1.04 9.28 -31.14
C GLY A 129 0.92 10.61 -30.42
N GLU A 130 -0.31 11.05 -30.14
CA GLU A 130 -0.59 12.26 -29.34
C GLU A 130 -0.27 12.05 -27.86
N ALA A 131 0.08 13.16 -27.20
CA ALA A 131 0.49 13.15 -25.81
C ALA A 131 -0.65 12.69 -24.87
N ARG A 132 -0.35 11.74 -24.00
CA ARG A 132 -1.29 11.03 -23.13
C ARG A 132 -1.22 11.53 -21.69
N VAL A 133 -2.17 11.14 -20.84
CA VAL A 133 -2.15 11.55 -19.43
C VAL A 133 -0.78 11.30 -18.78
N GLY A 134 -0.19 12.35 -18.20
CA GLY A 134 1.15 12.32 -17.58
C GLY A 134 2.29 12.78 -18.49
N GLU A 135 2.09 12.84 -19.81
CA GLU A 135 3.06 13.36 -20.77
C GLU A 135 2.93 14.87 -20.94
N VAL A 136 4.01 15.51 -21.39
CA VAL A 136 4.03 16.95 -21.66
C VAL A 136 3.11 17.27 -22.83
N GLY A 137 2.30 18.32 -22.70
CA GLY A 137 1.38 18.76 -23.75
C GLY A 137 0.09 17.93 -23.88
N ALA A 138 -0.15 16.96 -23.00
CA ALA A 138 -1.35 16.11 -23.05
C ALA A 138 -2.66 16.89 -22.88
N ARG A 139 -3.62 16.64 -23.78
CA ARG A 139 -4.96 17.29 -23.78
C ARG A 139 -6.12 16.31 -23.61
N GLY A 140 -5.84 15.02 -23.80
CA GLY A 140 -6.79 13.93 -23.69
C GLY A 140 -7.66 13.68 -24.93
N TRP A 141 -8.29 12.51 -24.96
CA TRP A 141 -9.01 11.97 -26.13
C TRP A 141 -10.11 12.89 -26.68
N LYS A 142 -10.94 13.49 -25.82
CA LYS A 142 -12.01 14.42 -26.23
C LYS A 142 -11.48 15.65 -26.98
N ALA A 143 -10.38 16.23 -26.51
CA ALA A 143 -9.80 17.41 -27.17
C ALA A 143 -9.24 17.04 -28.55
N TRP A 144 -8.58 15.88 -28.64
CA TRP A 144 -8.07 15.35 -29.91
C TRP A 144 -9.19 15.11 -30.93
N MET A 145 -10.29 14.43 -30.54
CA MET A 145 -11.39 14.13 -31.46
C MET A 145 -12.05 15.41 -32.00
N LEU A 146 -12.28 16.40 -31.14
CA LEU A 146 -12.80 17.71 -31.56
C LEU A 146 -11.86 18.46 -32.50
N GLN A 147 -10.55 18.26 -32.37
CA GLN A 147 -9.56 18.88 -33.24
C GLN A 147 -9.50 18.19 -34.61
N GLN A 148 -9.64 16.86 -34.65
CA GLN A 148 -9.76 16.09 -35.89
C GLN A 148 -11.02 16.48 -36.68
N GLU A 149 -12.16 16.63 -36.00
CA GLU A 149 -13.42 17.07 -36.63
C GLU A 149 -13.34 18.48 -37.25
N ARG A 150 -12.42 19.33 -36.77
CA ARG A 150 -12.20 20.69 -37.28
C ARG A 150 -11.20 20.78 -38.45
N GLY A 151 -10.66 19.65 -38.92
CA GLY A 151 -9.82 19.58 -40.13
C GLY A 151 -8.30 19.70 -39.94
N GLY A 152 -7.76 19.65 -38.71
CA GLY A 152 -6.31 19.69 -38.39
C GLY A 152 -5.54 20.95 -38.84
N TRP A 153 -4.27 21.23 -38.50
CA TRP A 153 -3.56 21.23 -37.22
C TRP A 153 -3.26 22.70 -36.83
N LEU A 154 -3.25 23.04 -35.54
CA LEU A 154 -2.40 24.12 -35.02
C LEU A 154 -1.26 23.42 -34.29
N GLN A 155 -0.03 23.53 -34.81
CA GLN A 155 1.16 23.22 -34.01
C GLN A 155 1.09 24.09 -32.75
N PRO A 156 1.12 23.51 -31.53
CA PRO A 156 1.55 24.29 -30.39
C PRO A 156 2.91 24.89 -30.73
N SER A 157 3.10 26.19 -30.46
CA SER A 157 4.44 26.76 -30.45
C SER A 157 5.31 25.89 -29.55
N ALA A 158 6.45 25.42 -30.06
CA ALA A 158 7.49 24.85 -29.23
C ALA A 158 7.77 25.88 -28.14
N GLU A 159 7.36 25.60 -26.91
CA GLU A 159 7.98 26.28 -25.77
C GLU A 159 9.35 25.61 -25.65
N ASP A 160 10.39 26.44 -25.70
CA ASP A 160 11.78 26.03 -25.57
C ASP A 160 11.94 25.26 -24.25
N ASP A 161 11.95 23.93 -24.31
CA ASP A 161 12.43 23.12 -23.20
C ASP A 161 13.95 23.29 -23.18
N GLU A 162 14.42 24.09 -22.21
CA GLU A 162 15.84 24.23 -21.91
C GLU A 162 16.45 22.83 -21.74
N ASP A 163 17.45 22.55 -22.56
CA ASP A 163 18.18 21.29 -22.64
C ASP A 163 18.40 20.66 -21.26
N GLU A 164 17.76 19.51 -21.02
CA GLU A 164 18.24 18.61 -19.99
C GLU A 164 19.42 17.85 -20.59
N GLU A 165 20.63 18.26 -20.22
CA GLU A 165 21.82 17.45 -20.35
C GLU A 165 21.51 16.09 -19.69
N GLU A 166 21.19 15.08 -20.51
CA GLU A 166 21.31 13.69 -20.10
C GLU A 166 22.80 13.50 -19.82
N GLU A 167 23.17 13.54 -18.53
CA GLU A 167 24.45 13.01 -18.10
C GLU A 167 24.44 11.54 -18.55
N GLU A 168 25.08 11.24 -19.69
CA GLU A 168 25.51 9.91 -20.08
C GLU A 168 26.47 9.41 -19.00
N GLU A 169 25.93 8.99 -17.86
CA GLU A 169 26.68 8.22 -16.90
C GLU A 169 26.95 6.86 -17.54
N ASP A 170 28.21 6.57 -17.87
CA ASP A 170 28.69 5.25 -18.30
C ASP A 170 27.85 4.13 -17.66
N GLU A 171 27.08 3.40 -18.48
CA GLU A 171 26.17 2.34 -18.01
C GLU A 171 26.96 1.29 -17.18
N VAL A 172 28.25 1.13 -17.51
CA VAL A 172 29.21 0.24 -16.83
C VAL A 172 30.36 1.03 -16.18
N LYS A 173 30.08 1.68 -15.05
CA LYS A 173 31.13 2.38 -14.25
C LYS A 173 32.30 1.52 -13.73
N ASP A 174 32.20 0.19 -13.74
CA ASP A 174 33.22 -0.73 -13.20
C ASP A 174 33.21 -2.08 -13.94
N ARG A 175 34.04 -2.18 -14.98
CA ARG A 175 34.19 -3.37 -15.84
C ARG A 175 34.95 -4.52 -15.16
N GLY A 176 35.53 -4.31 -13.98
CA GLY A 176 36.22 -5.36 -13.21
C GLY A 176 35.28 -6.32 -12.47
N GLN A 177 33.98 -6.04 -12.46
CA GLN A 177 32.98 -6.87 -11.78
C GLN A 177 32.65 -8.14 -12.57
N PRO A 178 32.22 -9.22 -11.90
CA PRO A 178 31.83 -10.42 -12.61
C PRO A 178 30.59 -10.16 -13.49
N ARG A 179 30.52 -10.84 -14.65
CA ARG A 179 29.47 -10.68 -15.68
C ARG A 179 28.05 -10.57 -15.12
N TRP A 180 27.66 -11.45 -14.20
CA TRP A 180 26.33 -11.46 -13.56
C TRP A 180 26.03 -10.18 -12.76
N ALA A 181 27.03 -9.58 -12.13
CA ALA A 181 26.87 -8.37 -11.32
C ALA A 181 26.70 -7.13 -12.20
N ILE A 182 27.44 -7.08 -13.32
CA ILE A 182 27.28 -6.04 -14.35
C ILE A 182 25.88 -6.15 -14.96
N TRP A 183 25.48 -7.35 -15.38
CA TRP A 183 24.13 -7.60 -15.91
C TRP A 183 23.04 -7.14 -14.94
N LEU A 184 23.09 -7.57 -13.68
CA LEU A 184 22.11 -7.15 -12.66
C LEU A 184 22.06 -5.63 -12.49
N LYS A 185 23.23 -4.98 -12.50
CA LYS A 185 23.34 -3.52 -12.32
C LYS A 185 22.72 -2.77 -13.50
N VAL A 186 23.05 -3.16 -14.73
CA VAL A 186 22.56 -2.51 -15.96
C VAL A 186 21.07 -2.81 -16.15
N GLU A 187 20.63 -4.07 -16.03
CA GLU A 187 19.22 -4.47 -16.10
C GLU A 187 18.36 -3.66 -15.10
N SER A 188 18.82 -3.55 -13.84
CA SER A 188 18.11 -2.75 -12.81
C SER A 188 18.18 -1.25 -13.07
N SER A 189 19.22 -0.76 -13.75
CA SER A 189 19.36 0.66 -14.10
C SER A 189 18.42 1.02 -15.24
N ARG A 190 18.41 0.22 -16.32
CA ARG A 190 17.49 0.37 -17.44
C ARG A 190 16.05 0.19 -17.00
N GLU A 191 15.75 -0.70 -16.05
CA GLU A 191 14.41 -0.79 -15.49
C GLU A 191 13.96 0.50 -14.78
N ALA A 192 14.89 1.17 -14.08
CA ALA A 192 14.60 2.41 -13.40
C ALA A 192 14.43 3.61 -14.34
N ALA A 193 15.08 3.59 -15.51
CA ALA A 193 15.02 4.66 -16.51
C ALA A 193 13.88 4.43 -17.54
N ASN A 194 13.71 3.20 -18.00
CA ASN A 194 12.87 2.82 -19.14
C ASN A 194 11.54 2.19 -18.71
N TRP A 195 10.89 2.77 -17.71
CA TRP A 195 9.59 2.32 -17.21
C TRP A 195 8.39 2.95 -17.95
N LEU A 196 8.63 4.04 -18.70
CA LEU A 196 7.66 4.66 -19.60
C LEU A 196 7.74 4.06 -21.01
N PRO A 197 6.60 3.98 -21.74
CA PRO A 197 6.61 3.59 -23.14
C PRO A 197 7.49 4.56 -23.95
N TRP A 198 8.27 4.02 -24.87
CA TRP A 198 9.10 4.85 -25.72
C TRP A 198 8.25 5.57 -26.78
N ARG A 199 8.59 6.84 -27.04
CA ARG A 199 7.92 7.68 -28.04
C ARG A 199 8.98 8.42 -28.86
N PRO A 200 8.79 8.54 -30.18
CA PRO A 200 9.74 9.26 -31.02
C PRO A 200 9.70 10.76 -30.68
N ASP A 201 10.86 11.34 -30.45
CA ASP A 201 11.00 12.78 -30.27
C ASP A 201 11.01 13.49 -31.62
N LYS A 202 9.87 14.11 -31.95
CA LYS A 202 9.69 14.88 -33.19
C LYS A 202 10.62 16.09 -33.28
N THR A 203 11.05 16.65 -32.13
CA THR A 203 11.97 17.80 -32.10
C THR A 203 13.39 17.39 -32.50
N LYS A 204 13.78 16.17 -32.14
CA LYS A 204 15.07 15.54 -32.52
C LYS A 204 15.00 14.82 -33.87
N GLY A 205 13.87 14.87 -34.58
CA GLY A 205 13.69 14.22 -35.88
C GLY A 205 13.60 12.69 -35.81
N GLN A 206 13.36 12.12 -34.63
CA GLN A 206 13.23 10.67 -34.46
C GLN A 206 11.92 10.16 -35.06
N SER A 207 12.00 8.94 -35.57
CA SER A 207 10.93 8.14 -36.13
C SER A 207 10.74 6.86 -35.30
N VAL A 208 9.64 6.14 -35.52
CA VAL A 208 9.36 4.89 -34.78
C VAL A 208 10.44 3.82 -34.98
N GLU A 209 11.19 3.89 -36.08
CA GLU A 209 12.29 2.98 -36.41
C GLU A 209 13.56 3.24 -35.56
N ASP A 210 13.67 4.41 -34.92
CA ASP A 210 14.84 4.79 -34.10
C ASP A 210 14.77 4.24 -32.67
N CYS A 211 13.78 3.39 -32.37
CA CYS A 211 13.66 2.76 -31.06
C CYS A 211 14.59 1.57 -30.93
N GLU A 212 15.59 1.68 -30.04
CA GLU A 212 16.55 0.61 -29.75
C GLU A 212 15.90 -0.63 -29.12
N ASP A 213 14.79 -0.45 -28.40
CA ASP A 213 14.08 -1.51 -27.69
C ASP A 213 12.60 -1.55 -28.12
N PRO A 214 12.25 -2.37 -29.13
CA PRO A 214 10.90 -2.45 -29.69
C PRO A 214 9.83 -2.82 -28.66
N ASP A 215 10.16 -3.56 -27.60
CA ASP A 215 9.20 -3.93 -26.55
C ASP A 215 8.73 -2.72 -25.73
N ARG A 216 9.47 -1.59 -25.80
CA ARG A 216 9.02 -0.31 -25.22
C ARG A 216 7.93 0.37 -26.03
N GLN A 217 7.68 -0.05 -27.27
CA GLN A 217 6.59 0.46 -28.09
C GLN A 217 5.31 -0.30 -27.76
N VAL A 218 4.46 0.31 -26.93
CA VAL A 218 3.19 -0.32 -26.54
C VAL A 218 2.13 -0.04 -27.59
N LEU A 219 1.69 -1.09 -28.28
CA LEU A 219 0.66 -1.06 -29.32
C LEU A 219 -0.74 -1.09 -28.71
N PHE A 220 -1.75 -0.73 -29.50
CA PHE A 220 -3.12 -0.79 -29.03
C PHE A 220 -3.56 -2.22 -28.68
N ASP A 221 -3.11 -3.22 -29.44
CA ASP A 221 -3.40 -4.64 -29.19
C ASP A 221 -2.96 -5.12 -27.80
N ASP A 222 -1.92 -4.51 -27.21
CA ASP A 222 -1.44 -4.85 -25.86
C ASP A 222 -2.44 -4.44 -24.77
N ILE A 223 -3.22 -3.38 -25.00
CA ILE A 223 -4.05 -2.72 -23.97
C ILE A 223 -5.56 -2.73 -24.28
N GLY A 224 -5.95 -2.68 -25.55
CA GLY A 224 -7.33 -2.52 -26.02
C GLY A 224 -8.31 -3.53 -25.44
N PRO A 225 -8.00 -4.85 -25.43
CA PRO A 225 -8.87 -5.87 -24.84
C PRO A 225 -9.13 -5.71 -23.33
N SER A 226 -8.36 -4.85 -22.67
CA SER A 226 -8.38 -4.63 -21.22
C SER A 226 -9.09 -3.33 -20.84
N LEU A 227 -9.51 -2.53 -21.83
CA LEU A 227 -10.24 -1.29 -21.60
C LEU A 227 -11.69 -1.56 -21.21
N ILE A 228 -12.08 -1.08 -20.03
CA ILE A 228 -13.42 -1.25 -19.46
C ILE A 228 -14.07 0.10 -19.15
N ARG A 229 -15.41 0.14 -19.17
CA ARG A 229 -16.18 1.36 -18.91
C ARG A 229 -16.48 1.54 -17.43
N LEU A 230 -15.77 2.47 -16.77
CA LEU A 230 -16.02 2.82 -15.37
C LEU A 230 -17.12 3.89 -15.23
N ALA A 231 -18.35 3.46 -14.97
CA ALA A 231 -19.51 4.36 -14.84
C ALA A 231 -19.68 4.97 -13.43
N SER A 232 -19.14 4.34 -12.39
CA SER A 232 -19.31 4.78 -11.00
C SER A 232 -18.21 5.75 -10.56
N PRO A 233 -18.52 6.89 -9.91
CA PRO A 233 -17.50 7.80 -9.39
C PRO A 233 -16.57 7.13 -8.36
N GLU A 234 -17.08 6.14 -7.63
CA GLU A 234 -16.27 5.34 -6.70
C GLU A 234 -15.21 4.50 -7.42
N LEU A 235 -15.58 3.86 -8.54
CA LEU A 235 -14.66 3.05 -9.34
C LEU A 235 -13.63 3.93 -10.06
N GLN A 236 -14.04 5.13 -10.48
CA GLN A 236 -13.14 6.15 -11.00
C GLN A 236 -12.11 6.60 -9.95
N LEU A 237 -12.55 6.81 -8.69
CA LEU A 237 -11.62 7.10 -7.60
C LEU A 237 -10.68 5.91 -7.35
N ARG A 238 -11.19 4.67 -7.36
CA ARG A 238 -10.35 3.47 -7.19
C ARG A 238 -9.31 3.32 -8.29
N LEU A 239 -9.65 3.54 -9.57
CA LEU A 239 -8.69 3.55 -10.67
C LEU A 239 -7.54 4.52 -10.37
N LEU A 240 -7.87 5.76 -9.99
CA LEU A 240 -6.86 6.77 -9.64
C LEU A 240 -6.01 6.32 -8.45
N LEU A 241 -6.63 5.85 -7.38
CA LEU A 241 -5.93 5.39 -6.19
C LEU A 241 -5.07 4.14 -6.46
N SER A 242 -5.50 3.23 -7.33
CA SER A 242 -4.74 2.07 -7.81
C SER A 242 -3.52 2.52 -8.59
N PHE A 243 -3.68 3.49 -9.51
CA PHE A 243 -2.57 4.11 -10.23
C PHE A 243 -1.57 4.77 -9.28
N LEU A 244 -2.01 5.54 -8.28
CA LEU A 244 -1.11 6.14 -7.30
C LEU A 244 -0.38 5.10 -6.46
N SER A 245 -1.08 4.06 -6.00
CA SER A 245 -0.48 2.94 -5.28
C SER A 245 0.53 2.19 -6.16
N PHE A 246 0.23 2.03 -7.45
CA PHE A 246 1.11 1.43 -8.45
C PHE A 246 2.40 2.27 -8.62
N MET A 247 2.27 3.59 -8.68
CA MET A 247 3.38 4.54 -8.68
C MET A 247 4.16 4.59 -7.34
N GLY A 248 3.72 3.87 -6.32
CA GLY A 248 4.41 3.78 -5.03
C GLY A 248 4.02 4.88 -4.04
N MET A 249 2.91 5.58 -4.27
CA MET A 249 2.36 6.56 -3.34
C MET A 249 1.53 5.89 -2.24
N PRO A 250 1.53 6.43 -1.02
CA PRO A 250 0.72 5.91 0.08
C PRO A 250 -0.76 6.30 -0.09
N VAL A 251 -1.62 5.29 -0.17
CA VAL A 251 -3.06 5.40 -0.44
C VAL A 251 -3.86 4.85 0.74
N ASP A 252 -5.08 5.35 0.94
CA ASP A 252 -5.99 4.83 1.96
C ASP A 252 -6.55 3.45 1.56
N SER A 253 -6.18 2.41 2.33
CA SER A 253 -6.56 1.02 2.11
C SER A 253 -8.08 0.79 2.02
N VAL A 254 -8.86 1.62 2.72
CA VAL A 254 -10.32 1.49 2.73
C VAL A 254 -10.90 2.02 1.43
N LEU A 255 -10.40 3.16 0.94
CA LEU A 255 -10.87 3.75 -0.32
C LEU A 255 -10.48 2.88 -1.53
N LEU A 256 -9.36 2.17 -1.46
CA LEU A 256 -8.91 1.26 -2.51
C LEU A 256 -9.75 -0.03 -2.59
N GLY A 257 -10.43 -0.43 -1.51
CA GLY A 257 -11.30 -1.61 -1.44
C GLY A 257 -10.52 -2.94 -1.36
N ALA A 258 -10.23 -3.45 -0.15
CA ALA A 258 -9.46 -4.68 0.10
C ALA A 258 -9.93 -5.90 -0.73
N PRO A 259 -9.12 -6.41 -1.67
CA PRO A 259 -7.99 -7.27 -1.33
C PRO A 259 -6.64 -6.92 -2.01
N TYR A 260 -6.59 -5.84 -2.80
CA TYR A 260 -5.43 -5.42 -3.61
C TYR A 260 -4.10 -5.33 -2.87
N GLN A 261 -4.14 -5.05 -1.56
CA GLN A 261 -2.93 -4.91 -0.77
C GLN A 261 -2.16 -6.21 -0.60
N SER A 262 -2.79 -7.38 -0.80
CA SER A 262 -2.10 -8.65 -0.58
C SER A 262 -1.01 -8.92 -1.62
N SER A 263 -1.21 -8.71 -2.92
CA SER A 263 -0.20 -9.09 -3.91
C SER A 263 1.06 -8.20 -3.90
N LEU A 264 0.88 -6.87 -3.81
CA LEU A 264 1.99 -5.90 -3.76
C LEU A 264 2.77 -5.93 -2.43
N LEU A 265 2.08 -6.06 -1.29
CA LEU A 265 2.75 -6.14 0.01
C LEU A 265 3.51 -7.47 0.18
N LEU A 266 3.06 -8.54 -0.48
CA LEU A 266 3.73 -9.85 -0.49
C LEU A 266 4.94 -9.93 -1.42
N GLU A 267 5.47 -8.79 -1.87
CA GLU A 267 6.80 -8.69 -2.48
C GLU A 267 7.75 -7.80 -1.67
N ASP A 268 7.22 -7.05 -0.70
CA ASP A 268 7.96 -6.03 0.03
C ASP A 268 8.41 -6.52 1.41
N LEU A 269 9.71 -6.80 1.52
CA LEU A 269 10.36 -7.13 2.79
C LEU A 269 10.15 -6.08 3.87
N THR A 270 9.96 -4.81 3.50
CA THR A 270 9.94 -3.75 4.52
C THR A 270 8.72 -3.82 5.42
N LEU A 271 7.65 -4.50 5.02
CA LEU A 271 6.54 -4.85 5.92
C LEU A 271 7.01 -5.74 7.10
N LEU A 272 8.02 -6.57 6.86
CA LEU A 272 8.59 -7.52 7.83
C LEU A 272 9.83 -6.98 8.56
N THR A 273 10.52 -5.99 7.98
CA THR A 273 11.79 -5.45 8.51
C THR A 273 11.68 -4.04 9.09
N GLN A 274 10.60 -3.29 8.82
CA GLN A 274 10.32 -2.04 9.51
C GLN A 274 9.91 -2.34 10.96
N GLY A 275 10.91 -2.40 11.83
CA GLY A 275 10.64 -2.23 13.25
C GLY A 275 10.12 -0.83 13.50
N ASN A 276 9.04 -0.68 14.29
CA ASN A 276 8.64 0.62 14.85
C ASN A 276 9.86 1.35 15.41
N ASP A 277 10.08 2.56 14.90
CA ASP A 277 11.11 3.49 15.35
C ASP A 277 11.03 3.64 16.88
N PRO A 278 12.07 3.25 17.65
CA PRO A 278 12.07 3.43 19.10
C PRO A 278 11.92 4.92 19.49
N GLN A 279 12.22 5.85 18.57
CA GLN A 279 12.03 7.28 18.78
C GLN A 279 10.55 7.71 18.68
N ARG A 280 9.65 6.89 18.11
CA ARG A 280 8.24 7.24 17.84
C ARG A 280 7.27 6.14 18.29
N PRO A 281 7.17 5.85 19.59
CA PRO A 281 6.38 4.74 20.12
C PRO A 281 4.85 4.89 19.94
N LEU A 282 4.33 6.12 19.92
CA LEU A 282 2.90 6.46 19.78
C LEU A 282 2.53 6.90 18.37
N THR A 283 3.47 7.43 17.57
CA THR A 283 3.18 7.94 16.22
C THR A 283 3.75 7.09 15.09
N GLY A 284 4.60 6.10 15.42
CA GLY A 284 5.30 5.28 14.43
C GLY A 284 4.39 4.41 13.55
N TYR A 285 3.23 3.98 14.05
CA TYR A 285 2.28 3.16 13.27
C TYR A 285 1.47 3.98 12.25
N ASP A 286 1.40 5.30 12.40
CA ASP A 286 0.69 6.22 11.50
C ASP A 286 1.57 6.73 10.35
N LEU A 287 2.83 6.28 10.29
CA LEU A 287 3.74 6.67 9.22
C LEU A 287 3.41 5.90 7.94
N PRO A 288 3.46 6.55 6.77
CA PRO A 288 3.35 5.85 5.49
C PRO A 288 4.38 4.72 5.42
N ASN A 289 3.95 3.54 4.98
CA ASN A 289 4.86 2.42 4.78
C ASN A 289 5.98 2.86 3.83
N MET A 290 7.24 2.74 4.28
CA MET A 290 8.43 3.08 3.48
C MET A 290 8.57 2.25 2.20
N GLY A 291 7.76 1.20 2.11
CA GLY A 291 8.01 -0.06 1.44
C GLY A 291 7.53 -0.27 0.01
N ILE A 292 6.53 0.48 -0.45
CA ILE A 292 6.05 0.27 -1.81
C ILE A 292 7.16 0.69 -2.77
N HIS A 293 7.68 -0.27 -3.53
CA HIS A 293 8.62 0.00 -4.61
C HIS A 293 7.92 0.93 -5.60
N SER A 294 8.61 1.98 -6.05
CA SER A 294 8.14 2.75 -7.21
C SER A 294 8.21 1.86 -8.46
N VAL A 295 7.46 2.23 -9.49
CA VAL A 295 7.59 1.61 -10.82
C VAL A 295 9.05 1.76 -11.28
N GLY A 296 9.57 0.75 -11.99
CA GLY A 296 10.96 0.72 -12.42
C GLY A 296 11.99 0.34 -11.35
N HIS A 297 11.55 -0.04 -10.14
CA HIS A 297 12.47 -0.42 -9.06
C HIS A 297 12.15 -1.80 -8.48
N MET A 298 12.04 -2.83 -9.33
CA MET A 298 12.07 -4.21 -8.85
C MET A 298 13.41 -4.47 -8.16
N THR A 299 13.43 -4.54 -6.82
CA THR A 299 14.67 -4.81 -6.09
C THR A 299 14.87 -6.30 -5.93
N THR A 300 16.12 -6.75 -6.00
CA THR A 300 16.49 -8.03 -5.39
C THR A 300 16.30 -7.93 -3.87
N LEU A 301 16.11 -9.06 -3.19
CA LEU A 301 15.83 -9.08 -1.75
C LEU A 301 16.93 -8.35 -0.93
N GLN A 302 18.15 -8.29 -1.47
CA GLN A 302 19.33 -7.65 -0.88
C GLN A 302 19.70 -6.31 -1.54
N GLY A 303 18.97 -5.87 -2.57
CA GLY A 303 19.30 -4.67 -3.35
C GLY A 303 19.10 -3.37 -2.56
N SER A 304 20.03 -2.41 -2.69
CA SER A 304 19.86 -1.09 -2.08
C SER A 304 18.87 -0.23 -2.89
N ARG A 305 17.93 0.43 -2.23
CA ARG A 305 17.06 1.43 -2.87
C ARG A 305 17.86 2.69 -3.18
N LYS A 306 18.15 2.94 -4.45
CA LYS A 306 18.94 4.11 -4.89
C LYS A 306 18.16 5.44 -4.76
N TRP A 307 16.85 5.43 -5.00
CA TRP A 307 16.03 6.65 -5.12
C TRP A 307 15.01 6.83 -3.99
N ALA A 308 14.83 8.09 -3.58
CA ALA A 308 13.78 8.49 -2.65
C ALA A 308 12.54 8.91 -3.47
N GLY A 309 11.73 7.93 -3.89
CA GLY A 309 10.52 8.19 -4.69
C GLY A 309 10.68 7.72 -6.13
N LEU A 310 10.10 8.46 -7.08
CA LEU A 310 9.99 8.15 -8.50
C LEU A 310 11.07 8.77 -9.40
N GLY A 311 12.08 9.42 -8.81
CA GLY A 311 13.05 10.22 -9.58
C GLY A 311 12.42 11.49 -10.17
N LYS A 312 13.18 12.23 -10.97
CA LYS A 312 12.74 13.50 -11.57
C LYS A 312 11.63 13.27 -12.61
N GLN A 313 11.90 12.39 -13.58
CA GLN A 313 10.97 12.00 -14.65
C GLN A 313 9.60 11.54 -14.12
N GLY A 314 9.58 10.71 -13.07
CA GLY A 314 8.32 10.25 -12.49
C GLY A 314 7.58 11.30 -11.64
N GLU A 315 8.29 12.29 -11.08
CA GLU A 315 7.67 13.44 -10.41
C GLU A 315 7.03 14.42 -11.41
N GLU A 316 7.69 14.66 -12.54
CA GLU A 316 7.13 15.43 -13.65
C GLU A 316 5.91 14.73 -14.23
N PHE A 317 5.99 13.42 -14.49
CA PHE A 317 4.87 12.62 -14.97
C PHE A 317 3.63 12.74 -14.07
N LEU A 318 3.80 12.57 -12.76
CA LEU A 318 2.69 12.72 -11.79
C LEU A 318 2.14 14.15 -11.75
N THR A 319 3.00 15.15 -11.84
CA THR A 319 2.60 16.57 -11.85
C THR A 319 1.75 16.89 -13.08
N ASN A 320 2.19 16.45 -14.25
CA ASN A 320 1.46 16.59 -15.51
C ASN A 320 0.11 15.86 -15.45
N ALA A 321 0.11 14.62 -14.94
CA ALA A 321 -1.13 13.84 -14.77
C ALA A 321 -2.12 14.57 -13.87
N PHE A 322 -1.67 15.13 -12.74
CA PHE A 322 -2.58 15.81 -11.80
C PHE A 322 -3.08 17.15 -12.34
N HIS A 323 -2.23 17.91 -13.04
CA HIS A 323 -2.66 19.13 -13.71
C HIS A 323 -3.80 18.87 -14.70
N LEU A 324 -3.72 17.76 -15.44
CA LEU A 324 -4.74 17.37 -16.41
C LEU A 324 -6.00 16.78 -15.73
N LEU A 325 -5.83 15.90 -14.73
CA LEU A 325 -6.92 15.17 -14.08
C LEU A 325 -7.71 16.02 -13.07
N LEU A 326 -7.05 16.79 -12.20
CA LEU A 326 -7.70 17.50 -11.09
C LEU A 326 -8.90 18.35 -11.55
N PRO A 327 -8.84 19.14 -12.64
CA PRO A 327 -9.98 19.94 -13.09
C PRO A 327 -11.24 19.14 -13.45
N GLN A 328 -11.09 17.86 -13.84
CA GLN A 328 -12.21 16.99 -14.22
C GLN A 328 -12.87 16.31 -13.01
N LEU A 329 -12.24 16.37 -11.84
CA LEU A 329 -12.62 15.54 -10.70
C LEU A 329 -13.55 16.25 -9.70
N PRO A 330 -14.52 15.51 -9.10
CA PRO A 330 -15.29 15.99 -7.97
C PRO A 330 -14.41 16.44 -6.80
N ALA A 331 -14.90 17.39 -5.98
CA ALA A 331 -14.17 17.93 -4.83
C ALA A 331 -13.68 16.85 -3.84
N SER A 332 -14.46 15.79 -3.62
CA SER A 332 -14.07 14.67 -2.76
C SER A 332 -12.84 13.91 -3.28
N HIS A 333 -12.77 13.68 -4.59
CA HIS A 333 -11.65 12.99 -5.22
C HIS A 333 -10.40 13.89 -5.21
N ARG A 334 -10.57 15.20 -5.49
CA ARG A 334 -9.47 16.18 -5.41
C ARG A 334 -8.85 16.25 -4.01
N ALA A 335 -9.69 16.21 -2.96
CA ALA A 335 -9.21 16.16 -1.58
C ALA A 335 -8.44 14.86 -1.27
N ALA A 336 -8.93 13.71 -1.75
CA ALA A 336 -8.26 12.42 -1.59
C ALA A 336 -6.89 12.37 -2.28
N LEU A 337 -6.79 12.89 -3.51
CA LEU A 337 -5.52 13.00 -4.25
C LEU A 337 -4.54 13.95 -3.57
N SER A 338 -5.01 15.11 -3.10
CA SER A 338 -4.20 16.08 -2.36
C SER A 338 -3.61 15.45 -1.08
N LEU A 339 -4.40 14.62 -0.39
CA LEU A 339 -3.94 13.88 0.78
C LEU A 339 -2.90 12.82 0.43
N CYS A 340 -3.06 12.10 -0.68
CA CYS A 340 -2.06 11.15 -1.17
C CYS A 340 -0.74 11.87 -1.52
N TRP A 341 -0.82 13.06 -2.13
CA TRP A 341 0.36 13.88 -2.47
C TRP A 341 1.15 14.25 -1.22
N ILE A 342 0.51 14.84 -0.21
CA ILE A 342 1.26 15.27 0.99
C ILE A 342 1.84 14.09 1.77
N ARG A 343 1.14 12.93 1.79
CA ARG A 343 1.67 11.69 2.38
C ARG A 343 2.88 11.16 1.59
N TYR A 344 2.89 11.30 0.26
CA TYR A 344 4.05 10.97 -0.56
C TYR A 344 5.24 11.90 -0.30
N GLU A 345 5.01 13.20 -0.14
CA GLU A 345 6.07 14.15 0.26
C GLU A 345 6.68 13.79 1.63
N LYS A 346 5.84 13.40 2.59
CA LYS A 346 6.28 12.88 3.89
C LYS A 346 7.09 11.59 3.75
N LEU A 347 6.66 10.67 2.89
CA LEU A 347 7.38 9.43 2.58
C LEU A 347 8.79 9.72 2.04
N LYS A 348 8.95 10.68 1.13
CA LYS A 348 10.27 11.11 0.61
C LYS A 348 11.19 11.61 1.74
N VAL A 349 10.67 12.44 2.64
CA VAL A 349 11.41 12.93 3.80
C VAL A 349 11.83 11.79 4.74
N LEU A 350 10.93 10.85 5.04
CA LEU A 350 11.25 9.67 5.84
C LEU A 350 12.35 8.81 5.19
N ARG A 351 12.33 8.65 3.85
CA ARG A 351 13.35 7.87 3.13
C ARG A 351 14.72 8.55 3.25
N CYS A 352 14.75 9.87 3.17
CA CYS A 352 15.98 10.65 3.37
C CYS A 352 16.50 10.58 4.80
N LEU A 353 15.61 10.49 5.80
CA LEU A 353 15.98 10.30 7.20
C LEU A 353 16.65 8.93 7.41
N CYS A 354 16.05 7.85 6.91
CA CYS A 354 16.63 6.51 6.99
C CYS A 354 17.97 6.39 6.24
N GLY A 355 18.14 7.10 5.12
CA GLY A 355 19.36 7.09 4.33
C GLY A 355 20.53 7.90 4.91
N GLY A 356 20.38 8.55 6.08
CA GLY A 356 21.46 9.27 6.78
C GLY A 356 21.98 10.55 6.10
N GLY A 357 21.45 10.90 4.92
CA GLY A 357 21.91 12.03 4.12
C GLY A 357 21.36 13.39 4.58
N LYS A 358 22.03 14.05 5.55
CA LYS A 358 21.60 15.36 6.08
C LYS A 358 21.40 16.44 5.00
N LYS A 359 22.24 16.48 3.96
CA LYS A 359 22.11 17.44 2.85
C LYS A 359 20.85 17.18 2.03
N ARG A 360 20.62 15.92 1.63
CA ARG A 360 19.43 15.46 0.89
C ARG A 360 18.15 15.69 1.68
N LEU A 361 18.18 15.46 3.00
CA LEU A 361 17.05 15.74 3.87
C LEU A 361 16.67 17.22 3.87
N ARG A 362 17.66 18.13 3.91
CA ARG A 362 17.41 19.57 3.91
C ARG A 362 16.85 20.05 2.57
N SER A 363 17.37 19.56 1.44
CA SER A 363 16.84 19.92 0.12
C SER A 363 15.43 19.36 -0.06
N GLN A 364 15.22 18.07 0.23
CA GLN A 364 13.92 17.42 0.15
C GLN A 364 12.89 18.09 1.06
N GLY A 365 13.26 18.40 2.31
CA GLY A 365 12.38 19.09 3.26
C GLY A 365 11.91 20.46 2.75
N LYS A 366 12.76 21.23 2.07
CA LYS A 366 12.38 22.51 1.47
C LYS A 366 11.35 22.33 0.34
N ILE A 367 11.56 21.34 -0.53
CA ILE A 367 10.67 21.02 -1.65
C ILE A 367 9.31 20.57 -1.10
N SER A 368 9.31 19.58 -0.20
CA SER A 368 8.10 19.02 0.40
C SER A 368 7.27 20.07 1.15
N LYS A 369 7.90 21.01 1.86
CA LYS A 369 7.21 22.16 2.47
C LYS A 369 6.56 23.08 1.44
N ARG A 370 7.24 23.37 0.33
CA ARG A 370 6.72 24.23 -0.74
C ARG A 370 5.46 23.63 -1.35
N VAL A 371 5.49 22.32 -1.62
CA VAL A 371 4.35 21.56 -2.14
C VAL A 371 3.19 21.57 -1.14
N ALA A 372 3.44 21.22 0.13
CA ALA A 372 2.40 21.22 1.15
C ALA A 372 1.73 22.59 1.32
N LYS A 373 2.51 23.68 1.31
CA LYS A 373 1.98 25.05 1.35
C LYS A 373 1.18 25.41 0.09
N ARG A 374 1.55 24.91 -1.09
CA ARG A 374 0.79 25.10 -2.33
C ARG A 374 -0.59 24.43 -2.21
N LEU A 375 -0.62 23.17 -1.81
CA LEU A 375 -1.86 22.39 -1.62
C LEU A 375 -2.79 23.06 -0.60
N LEU A 376 -2.27 23.54 0.54
CA LEU A 376 -3.07 24.22 1.57
C LEU A 376 -3.63 25.59 1.14
N LYS A 377 -3.02 26.26 0.15
CA LYS A 377 -3.49 27.57 -0.35
C LYS A 377 -4.71 27.44 -1.25
N GLU A 378 -4.90 26.28 -1.87
CA GLU A 378 -6.03 25.99 -2.75
C GLU A 378 -7.35 26.13 -1.99
N PRO A 379 -8.39 26.74 -2.61
CA PRO A 379 -9.61 27.10 -1.91
C PRO A 379 -10.33 25.90 -1.27
N ASP A 380 -10.32 24.75 -1.94
CA ASP A 380 -10.96 23.50 -1.47
C ASP A 380 -10.24 22.87 -0.27
N ASN A 381 -8.95 23.16 -0.10
CA ASN A 381 -8.07 22.51 0.87
C ASN A 381 -7.84 23.35 2.13
N ARG A 382 -8.23 24.63 2.14
CA ARG A 382 -7.98 25.54 3.28
C ARG A 382 -8.54 25.00 4.59
N SER A 383 -9.76 24.48 4.59
CA SER A 383 -10.43 23.94 5.79
C SER A 383 -10.21 22.43 6.00
N ALA A 384 -9.41 21.78 5.15
CA ALA A 384 -9.21 20.33 5.19
C ALA A 384 -8.23 19.93 6.30
N LEU A 385 -8.76 19.63 7.50
CA LEU A 385 -7.98 19.30 8.69
C LEU A 385 -7.02 18.10 8.49
N ALA A 386 -7.37 17.14 7.63
CA ALA A 386 -6.49 16.02 7.30
C ALA A 386 -5.18 16.47 6.62
N LEU A 387 -5.22 17.49 5.76
CA LEU A 387 -4.02 18.05 5.13
C LEU A 387 -3.16 18.83 6.13
N TRP A 388 -3.80 19.61 7.00
CA TRP A 388 -3.12 20.31 8.09
C TRP A 388 -2.42 19.35 9.04
N ARG A 389 -3.07 18.22 9.37
CA ARG A 389 -2.49 17.14 10.18
C ARG A 389 -1.19 16.61 9.57
N GLU A 390 -1.20 16.26 8.28
CA GLU A 390 0.00 15.74 7.61
C GLU A 390 1.09 16.82 7.44
N TYR A 391 0.73 18.08 7.20
CA TYR A 391 1.70 19.17 7.12
C TYR A 391 2.36 19.46 8.48
N GLY A 392 1.59 19.48 9.56
CA GLY A 392 2.13 19.62 10.93
C GLY A 392 3.08 18.47 11.28
N HIS A 393 2.73 17.24 10.91
CA HIS A 393 3.60 16.08 11.09
C HIS A 393 4.87 16.17 10.24
N LEU A 394 4.78 16.63 8.98
CA LEU A 394 5.95 16.84 8.12
C LEU A 394 6.95 17.81 8.75
N GLU A 395 6.47 18.94 9.29
CA GLU A 395 7.33 19.92 9.98
C GLU A 395 7.99 19.33 11.23
N TRP A 396 7.24 18.51 11.97
CA TRP A 396 7.75 17.80 13.14
C TRP A 396 8.86 16.79 12.78
N ILE A 397 8.65 16.00 11.72
CA ILE A 397 9.62 15.01 11.22
C ILE A 397 10.93 15.67 10.78
N LEU A 398 10.85 16.89 10.25
CA LEU A 398 12.01 17.70 9.86
C LEU A 398 12.74 18.34 11.05
N GLY A 399 12.22 18.21 12.26
CA GLY A 399 12.78 18.77 13.49
C GLY A 399 12.38 20.23 13.78
N ASN A 400 11.44 20.81 13.04
CA ASN A 400 10.98 22.19 13.26
C ASN A 400 9.78 22.21 14.21
N VAL A 401 10.00 21.80 15.46
CA VAL A 401 8.94 21.60 16.47
C VAL A 401 8.10 22.85 16.68
N ASP A 402 8.72 24.03 16.79
CA ASP A 402 7.99 25.28 17.03
C ASP A 402 7.09 25.69 15.85
N ASP A 403 7.56 25.45 14.62
CA ASP A 403 6.76 25.70 13.43
C ASP A 403 5.62 24.69 13.30
N ALA A 404 5.86 23.42 13.64
CA ALA A 404 4.81 22.41 13.71
C ALA A 404 3.73 22.79 14.74
N ARG A 405 4.11 23.27 15.93
CA ARG A 405 3.17 23.79 16.94
C ARG A 405 2.32 24.96 16.41
N LYS A 406 2.92 25.89 15.65
CA LYS A 406 2.18 26.98 14.99
C LYS A 406 1.16 26.43 14.00
N VAL A 407 1.56 25.46 13.16
CA VAL A 407 0.67 24.81 12.19
C VAL A 407 -0.50 24.12 12.89
N PHE A 408 -0.25 23.34 13.94
CA PHE A 408 -1.32 22.71 14.73
C PHE A 408 -2.22 23.74 15.39
N SER A 409 -1.66 24.81 15.98
CA SER A 409 -2.46 25.88 16.59
C SER A 409 -3.41 26.55 15.58
N ALA A 410 -2.93 26.82 14.37
CA ALA A 410 -3.74 27.39 13.29
C ALA A 410 -4.84 26.42 12.84
N ALA A 411 -4.52 25.13 12.70
CA ALA A 411 -5.50 24.12 12.36
C ALA A 411 -6.58 23.96 13.46
N THR A 412 -6.19 24.06 14.74
CA THR A 412 -7.13 23.96 15.86
C THR A 412 -8.06 25.16 15.99
N SER A 413 -7.60 26.37 15.66
CA SER A 413 -8.51 27.53 15.65
C SER A 413 -9.55 27.44 14.54
N MET A 414 -9.20 26.81 13.41
CA MET A 414 -10.12 26.55 12.30
C MET A 414 -11.10 25.41 12.59
N GLY A 415 -10.65 24.35 13.27
CA GLY A 415 -11.45 23.17 13.61
C GLY A 415 -12.24 23.26 14.93
N GLY A 416 -11.90 24.21 15.81
CA GLY A 416 -12.34 24.23 17.20
C GLY A 416 -13.86 24.23 17.42
N ALA A 417 -14.63 24.84 16.51
CA ALA A 417 -16.10 24.86 16.60
C ALA A 417 -16.76 23.49 16.35
N LYS A 418 -16.04 22.54 15.73
CA LYS A 418 -16.57 21.22 15.39
C LYS A 418 -16.56 20.24 16.57
N GLY A 419 -15.73 20.49 17.58
CA GLY A 419 -15.66 19.70 18.81
C GLY A 419 -15.42 18.21 18.60
N LEU A 420 -15.91 17.39 19.54
CA LEU A 420 -15.72 15.92 19.55
C LEU A 420 -16.48 15.17 18.43
N GLY A 421 -17.38 15.85 17.70
CA GLY A 421 -18.18 15.24 16.64
C GLY A 421 -17.45 15.11 15.29
N ASP A 422 -16.37 15.87 15.05
CA ASP A 422 -15.59 15.78 13.82
C ASP A 422 -14.38 14.87 13.99
N SER A 423 -14.37 13.75 13.26
CA SER A 423 -13.30 12.76 13.34
C SER A 423 -11.95 13.31 12.88
N ALA A 424 -11.93 14.11 11.81
CA ALA A 424 -10.68 14.68 11.30
C ALA A 424 -10.05 15.66 12.30
N PHE A 425 -10.88 16.36 13.08
CA PHE A 425 -10.41 17.24 14.15
C PHE A 425 -9.84 16.43 15.33
N CYS A 426 -10.53 15.36 15.73
CA CYS A 426 -10.03 14.45 16.77
C CYS A 426 -8.69 13.81 16.37
N GLU A 427 -8.54 13.33 15.13
CA GLU A 427 -7.29 12.74 14.62
C GLU A 427 -6.12 13.75 14.58
N LEU A 428 -6.40 15.03 14.34
CA LEU A 428 -5.41 16.10 14.37
C LEU A 428 -4.96 16.38 15.81
N CYS A 429 -5.90 16.53 16.74
CA CYS A 429 -5.60 16.75 18.15
C CYS A 429 -4.90 15.56 18.80
N LEU A 430 -5.29 14.32 18.44
CA LEU A 430 -4.64 13.10 18.89
C LEU A 430 -3.16 13.09 18.49
N LEU A 431 -2.88 13.31 17.20
CA LEU A 431 -1.51 13.32 16.70
C LEU A 431 -0.66 14.39 17.41
N TRP A 432 -1.19 15.61 17.55
CA TRP A 432 -0.45 16.66 18.25
C TRP A 432 -0.16 16.28 19.70
N ALA A 433 -1.14 15.77 20.44
CA ALA A 433 -0.95 15.34 21.82
C ALA A 433 0.07 14.17 21.93
N GLN A 434 0.04 13.21 21.01
CA GLN A 434 1.02 12.11 20.98
C GLN A 434 2.44 12.60 20.74
N LEU A 435 2.64 13.53 19.79
CA LEU A 435 3.95 14.11 19.48
C LEU A 435 4.54 14.87 20.68
N GLU A 436 3.72 15.64 21.40
CA GLU A 436 4.19 16.34 22.62
C GLU A 436 4.54 15.36 23.76
N CYS A 437 3.81 14.24 23.90
CA CYS A 437 4.17 13.17 24.84
C CYS A 437 5.52 12.53 24.49
N GLU A 438 5.76 12.23 23.22
CA GLU A 438 7.03 11.65 22.75
C GLU A 438 8.22 12.61 22.97
N ASN A 439 8.03 13.92 22.72
CA ASN A 439 9.08 14.92 22.93
C ASN A 439 9.45 15.08 24.40
N GLY A 440 8.44 15.11 25.29
CA GLY A 440 8.67 15.23 26.73
C GLY A 440 9.45 14.05 27.32
N ALA A 441 9.30 12.85 26.77
CA ALA A 441 10.06 11.67 27.18
C ALA A 441 11.55 11.74 26.79
N TRP A 442 11.88 12.43 25.69
CA TRP A 442 13.25 12.60 25.19
C TRP A 442 14.06 13.66 25.94
N GLU A 443 13.39 14.72 26.37
CA GLU A 443 14.01 15.82 27.16
C GLU A 443 14.11 15.48 28.67
N GLY A 444 13.47 14.39 29.10
CA GLY A 444 13.26 13.94 30.48
C GLY A 444 14.46 13.39 31.24
N GLY A 445 15.68 13.88 31.00
CA GLY A 445 16.83 13.68 31.89
C GLY A 445 16.97 14.76 32.97
N LYS A 446 16.17 15.84 32.93
CA LYS A 446 16.30 17.01 33.81
C LYS A 446 14.98 17.58 34.37
N GLY A 447 13.88 16.86 34.29
CA GLY A 447 12.60 17.27 34.91
C GLY A 447 12.22 16.33 36.05
N GLY A 448 12.11 16.85 37.28
CA GLY A 448 11.38 16.16 38.35
C GLY A 448 9.90 15.96 37.99
N PRO A 449 9.07 15.39 38.89
CA PRO A 449 7.64 15.17 38.65
C PRO A 449 6.92 16.53 38.50
N GLY A 450 6.94 17.09 37.29
CA GLY A 450 6.27 18.31 36.91
C GLY A 450 4.76 18.07 36.78
N ASP A 451 4.00 19.05 37.22
CA ASP A 451 2.54 19.03 37.34
C ASP A 451 1.87 18.54 36.04
N VAL A 452 1.15 17.41 36.10
CA VAL A 452 0.44 16.77 34.96
C VAL A 452 -0.46 17.79 34.22
N ILE A 453 -0.95 18.78 34.96
CA ILE A 453 -1.83 19.87 34.54
C ILE A 453 -1.11 20.91 33.66
N SER A 454 0.23 21.00 33.72
CA SER A 454 1.02 21.90 32.86
C SER A 454 1.43 21.28 31.52
N SER A 455 1.12 20.01 31.27
CA SER A 455 1.49 19.36 30.00
C SER A 455 0.65 19.88 28.83
N LEU A 456 1.32 20.30 27.76
CA LEU A 456 0.66 20.84 26.55
C LEU A 456 -0.31 19.82 25.93
N ALA A 457 0.00 18.53 26.01
CA ALA A 457 -0.86 17.44 25.56
C ALA A 457 -2.22 17.42 26.29
N VAL A 458 -2.23 17.54 27.63
CA VAL A 458 -3.48 17.61 28.40
C VAL A 458 -4.27 18.87 28.05
N GLY A 459 -3.59 20.00 27.81
CA GLY A 459 -4.23 21.25 27.39
C GLY A 459 -4.89 21.19 26.01
N VAL A 460 -4.31 20.48 25.05
CA VAL A 460 -4.91 20.24 23.72
C VAL A 460 -6.16 19.36 23.86
N LEU A 461 -6.06 18.25 24.59
CA LEU A 461 -7.17 17.30 24.76
C LEU A 461 -8.33 17.88 25.60
N THR A 462 -8.04 18.73 26.58
CA THR A 462 -9.07 19.41 27.38
C THR A 462 -9.84 20.41 26.51
N ARG A 463 -9.13 21.22 25.71
CA ARG A 463 -9.76 22.20 24.81
C ARG A 463 -10.63 21.55 23.73
N LEU A 464 -10.19 20.41 23.20
CA LEU A 464 -10.98 19.61 22.25
C LEU A 464 -12.34 19.23 22.85
N ALA A 465 -12.38 18.80 24.12
CA ALA A 465 -13.61 18.40 24.80
C ALA A 465 -14.51 19.57 25.22
N GLU A 466 -13.92 20.76 25.42
CA GLU A 466 -14.65 21.99 25.74
C GLU A 466 -15.20 22.72 24.51
N GLY A 467 -14.70 22.41 23.31
CA GLY A 467 -15.13 23.04 22.06
C GLY A 467 -14.69 24.51 21.92
N THR A 468 -13.63 24.94 22.62
CA THR A 468 -13.18 26.34 22.61
C THR A 468 -12.09 26.59 21.57
N ALA A 469 -12.31 27.55 20.66
CA ALA A 469 -11.36 27.97 19.62
C ALA A 469 -10.26 28.93 20.14
N SER A 470 -9.74 28.70 21.35
CA SER A 470 -8.83 29.64 22.01
C SER A 470 -7.38 29.51 21.53
N THR A 471 -6.80 30.67 21.17
CA THR A 471 -5.51 30.86 20.46
C THR A 471 -4.26 30.79 21.33
N SER A 472 -4.38 30.70 22.66
CA SER A 472 -3.23 30.73 23.58
C SER A 472 -2.91 29.34 24.12
N SER A 473 -1.70 28.84 23.82
CA SER A 473 -1.10 27.63 24.43
C SER A 473 -0.77 27.78 25.92
N SER A 474 -1.05 28.95 26.52
CA SER A 474 -0.56 29.37 27.84
C SER A 474 -1.64 29.61 28.89
N THR A 475 -2.90 29.23 28.64
CA THR A 475 -3.96 29.40 29.65
C THR A 475 -3.82 28.31 30.72
N PRO A 476 -3.73 28.65 32.02
CA PRO A 476 -3.64 27.64 33.07
C PRO A 476 -4.88 26.75 33.08
N LEU A 477 -4.67 25.43 33.08
CA LEU A 477 -5.75 24.46 33.18
C LEU A 477 -6.21 24.37 34.64
N TYR A 478 -7.52 24.45 34.86
CA TYR A 478 -8.10 24.26 36.18
C TYR A 478 -8.54 22.79 36.34
N PRO A 479 -8.43 22.18 37.54
CA PRO A 479 -8.89 20.80 37.76
C PRO A 479 -10.37 20.57 37.36
N VAL A 480 -11.20 21.62 37.42
CA VAL A 480 -12.60 21.58 37.02
C VAL A 480 -12.77 21.39 35.50
N SER A 481 -11.93 22.01 34.66
CA SER A 481 -12.00 21.82 33.20
C SER A 481 -11.63 20.40 32.80
N VAL A 482 -10.64 19.80 33.47
CA VAL A 482 -10.25 18.40 33.29
C VAL A 482 -11.41 17.45 33.63
N LEU A 483 -12.13 17.68 34.73
CA LEU A 483 -13.29 16.86 35.10
C LEU A 483 -14.47 17.02 34.12
N LYS A 484 -14.71 18.24 33.63
CA LYS A 484 -15.75 18.51 32.63
C LYS A 484 -15.41 17.85 31.29
N ALA A 485 -14.16 17.96 30.85
CA ALA A 485 -13.66 17.31 29.65
C ALA A 485 -13.83 15.79 29.73
N ARG A 486 -13.51 15.17 30.88
CA ARG A 486 -13.70 13.73 31.09
C ARG A 486 -15.15 13.29 30.84
N ARG A 487 -16.11 13.99 31.45
CA ARG A 487 -17.54 13.69 31.26
C ARG A 487 -17.98 13.88 29.81
N SER A 488 -17.47 14.91 29.15
CA SER A 488 -17.74 15.18 27.72
C SER A 488 -17.26 14.03 26.83
N TYR A 489 -16.04 13.52 27.04
CA TYR A 489 -15.52 12.36 26.32
C TYR A 489 -16.32 11.08 26.58
N GLU A 490 -16.66 10.81 27.85
CA GLU A 490 -17.43 9.62 28.24
C GLU A 490 -18.83 9.61 27.59
N GLN A 491 -19.50 10.77 27.60
CA GLN A 491 -20.78 10.95 26.91
C GLN A 491 -20.62 10.77 25.40
N ALA A 492 -19.65 11.45 24.78
CA ALA A 492 -19.42 11.36 23.35
C ALA A 492 -19.10 9.92 22.87
N LEU A 493 -18.32 9.16 23.64
CA LEU A 493 -18.03 7.75 23.33
C LEU A 493 -19.29 6.89 23.41
N THR A 494 -20.06 7.03 24.48
CA THR A 494 -21.29 6.26 24.70
C THR A 494 -22.33 6.57 23.62
N ASP A 495 -22.51 7.86 23.31
CA ASP A 495 -23.42 8.32 22.26
C ASP A 495 -22.99 7.77 20.90
N SER A 496 -21.69 7.83 20.58
CA SER A 496 -21.16 7.33 19.31
C SER A 496 -21.31 5.82 19.15
N LEU A 497 -21.05 5.03 20.21
CA LEU A 497 -21.26 3.58 20.20
C LEU A 497 -22.75 3.24 20.07
N SER A 498 -23.63 4.00 20.72
CA SER A 498 -25.08 3.80 20.63
C SER A 498 -25.64 4.20 19.25
N ALA A 499 -25.08 5.24 18.63
CA ALA A 499 -25.41 5.67 17.28
C ALA A 499 -24.98 4.61 16.26
N LEU A 500 -23.80 4.01 16.47
CA LEU A 500 -23.28 2.92 15.65
C LEU A 500 -24.25 1.75 15.51
N ASP A 501 -24.90 1.36 16.60
CA ASP A 501 -25.88 0.27 16.64
C ASP A 501 -27.18 0.65 15.90
N LYS A 502 -27.59 1.92 15.97
CA LYS A 502 -28.81 2.44 15.31
C LYS A 502 -28.62 2.69 13.82
N ASP A 503 -27.46 3.21 13.41
CA ASP A 503 -27.16 3.60 12.04
C ASP A 503 -26.85 2.41 11.12
N LEU A 504 -26.64 1.21 11.69
CA LEU A 504 -26.47 -0.05 10.96
C LEU A 504 -27.59 -0.32 9.94
N ARG A 505 -28.82 0.13 10.24
CA ARG A 505 -29.99 0.00 9.36
C ARG A 505 -30.04 1.06 8.26
N LYS A 506 -29.51 2.27 8.50
CA LYS A 506 -29.43 3.35 7.50
C LYS A 506 -28.26 3.17 6.53
N TRP A 507 -27.15 2.60 7.00
CA TRP A 507 -25.96 2.35 6.18
C TRP A 507 -26.14 1.28 5.10
N GLN A 508 -27.20 0.48 5.20
CA GLN A 508 -27.62 -0.42 4.12
C GLN A 508 -28.32 0.31 2.97
N GLU A 509 -28.75 1.57 3.19
CA GLU A 509 -29.52 2.40 2.25
C GLU A 509 -28.74 3.65 1.78
N ASP A 510 -27.82 4.19 2.58
CA ASP A 510 -27.11 5.44 2.30
C ASP A 510 -25.97 5.31 1.29
N LYS A 511 -26.02 6.12 0.21
CA LYS A 511 -25.02 6.18 -0.87
C LYS A 511 -23.81 7.06 -0.54
N LYS A 512 -23.82 7.80 0.57
CA LYS A 512 -22.74 8.69 1.02
C LYS A 512 -21.92 8.00 2.11
N GLY A 513 -21.05 7.08 1.70
CA GLY A 513 -20.24 6.24 2.56
C GLY A 513 -19.20 6.99 3.40
N ASP A 514 -19.62 7.66 4.47
CA ASP A 514 -18.74 7.93 5.61
C ASP A 514 -19.11 6.94 6.71
N GLY A 515 -18.47 5.77 6.68
CA GLY A 515 -18.56 4.78 7.75
C GLY A 515 -18.04 5.34 9.09
N PRO A 516 -18.09 4.55 10.16
CA PRO A 516 -17.69 5.03 11.48
C PRO A 516 -16.22 5.42 11.51
N LYS A 517 -15.91 6.61 12.04
CA LYS A 517 -14.54 7.11 12.21
C LYS A 517 -14.31 7.43 13.69
N LEU A 518 -14.23 6.39 14.52
CA LEU A 518 -14.16 6.52 15.99
C LEU A 518 -12.74 6.55 16.53
N ARG A 519 -11.74 6.11 15.75
CA ARG A 519 -10.34 6.01 16.21
C ARG A 519 -9.77 7.32 16.75
N GLY A 520 -10.15 8.47 16.18
CA GLY A 520 -9.71 9.78 16.65
C GLY A 520 -10.25 10.10 18.04
N LEU A 521 -11.57 9.93 18.25
CA LEU A 521 -12.24 10.20 19.52
C LEU A 521 -11.74 9.28 20.63
N VAL A 522 -11.70 7.97 20.37
CA VAL A 522 -11.25 6.96 21.33
C VAL A 522 -9.79 7.18 21.68
N GLY A 523 -8.92 7.44 20.69
CA GLY A 523 -7.52 7.74 20.93
C GLY A 523 -7.31 9.00 21.78
N CYS A 524 -8.05 10.09 21.49
CA CYS A 524 -8.02 11.30 22.32
C CYS A 524 -8.44 11.01 23.76
N TYR A 525 -9.54 10.28 23.95
CA TYR A 525 -10.06 9.98 25.27
C TYR A 525 -9.12 9.06 26.07
N ALA A 526 -8.60 8.01 25.44
CA ALA A 526 -7.68 7.08 26.08
C ALA A 526 -6.36 7.76 26.45
N LEU A 527 -5.79 8.60 25.58
CA LEU A 527 -4.59 9.37 25.90
C LEU A 527 -4.86 10.38 27.03
N PHE A 528 -6.02 11.04 27.03
CA PHE A 528 -6.41 11.93 28.11
C PHE A 528 -6.55 11.21 29.46
N GLN A 529 -7.12 10.01 29.48
CA GLN A 529 -7.21 9.16 30.68
C GLN A 529 -5.83 8.68 31.11
N HIS A 530 -4.96 8.31 30.17
CA HIS A 530 -3.59 7.92 30.46
C HIS A 530 -2.82 9.01 31.19
N LEU A 531 -2.91 10.25 30.70
CA LEU A 531 -2.20 11.39 31.27
C LEU A 531 -2.80 11.86 32.60
N THR A 532 -4.14 11.80 32.77
CA THR A 532 -4.81 12.39 33.95
C THR A 532 -5.13 11.41 35.09
N VAL A 533 -5.27 10.11 34.79
CA VAL A 533 -5.63 9.06 35.77
C VAL A 533 -4.60 7.95 35.79
N GLY A 534 -4.20 7.49 34.62
CA GLY A 534 -3.21 6.42 34.45
C GLY A 534 -3.59 5.42 33.36
N VAL A 535 -2.67 4.48 33.11
CA VAL A 535 -2.78 3.51 32.01
C VAL A 535 -3.97 2.57 32.10
N GLN A 536 -4.42 2.19 33.31
CA GLN A 536 -5.54 1.26 33.48
C GLN A 536 -6.85 1.89 33.01
N ALA A 537 -7.07 3.17 33.31
CA ALA A 537 -8.22 3.91 32.83
C ALA A 537 -8.22 4.02 31.30
N ALA A 538 -7.05 4.27 30.70
CA ALA A 538 -6.91 4.28 29.24
C ALA A 538 -7.20 2.91 28.60
N ASN A 539 -6.75 1.83 29.24
CA ASN A 539 -6.99 0.48 28.75
C ASN A 539 -8.49 0.11 28.75
N VAL A 540 -9.22 0.49 29.81
CA VAL A 540 -10.67 0.29 29.90
C VAL A 540 -11.41 1.01 28.77
N VAL A 541 -10.99 2.22 28.40
CA VAL A 541 -11.58 2.97 27.27
C VAL A 541 -11.40 2.20 25.95
N TYR A 542 -10.21 1.68 25.69
CA TYR A 542 -9.97 0.88 24.49
C TYR A 542 -10.76 -0.42 24.50
N ASP A 543 -10.79 -1.13 25.62
CA ASP A 543 -11.54 -2.39 25.76
C ASP A 543 -13.05 -2.15 25.52
N GLN A 544 -13.63 -1.11 26.12
CA GLN A 544 -15.03 -0.72 25.90
C GLN A 544 -15.33 -0.42 24.42
N ALA A 545 -14.48 0.35 23.75
CA ALA A 545 -14.67 0.70 22.35
C ALA A 545 -14.53 -0.52 21.43
N ARG A 546 -13.54 -1.38 21.69
CA ARG A 546 -13.28 -2.58 20.90
C ARG A 546 -14.37 -3.63 21.05
N GLU A 547 -14.81 -3.92 22.27
CA GLU A 547 -15.90 -4.89 22.51
C GLU A 547 -17.18 -4.46 21.79
N GLY A 548 -17.51 -3.16 21.83
CA GLY A 548 -18.63 -2.61 21.07
C GLY A 548 -18.46 -2.81 19.56
N MET A 549 -17.34 -2.37 18.98
CA MET A 549 -17.15 -2.40 17.53
C MET A 549 -16.95 -3.83 16.96
N GLU A 550 -16.24 -4.70 17.68
CA GLU A 550 -16.03 -6.11 17.30
C GLU A 550 -17.35 -6.91 17.37
N GLY A 551 -18.23 -6.60 18.34
CA GLY A 551 -19.58 -7.17 18.41
C GLY A 551 -20.45 -6.79 17.21
N LEU A 552 -20.41 -5.52 16.79
CA LEU A 552 -21.10 -5.07 15.58
C LEU A 552 -20.52 -5.70 14.31
N HIS A 553 -19.20 -5.77 14.18
CA HIS A 553 -18.55 -6.41 13.04
C HIS A 553 -18.95 -7.88 12.90
N SER A 554 -19.01 -8.61 14.01
CA SER A 554 -19.45 -10.01 14.05
C SER A 554 -20.90 -10.14 13.57
N THR A 555 -21.78 -9.24 14.00
CA THR A 555 -23.19 -9.21 13.59
C THR A 555 -23.35 -8.93 12.09
N LEU A 556 -22.59 -7.96 11.55
CA LEU A 556 -22.57 -7.65 10.12
C LEU A 556 -22.09 -8.83 9.27
N THR A 557 -21.02 -9.48 9.71
CA THR A 557 -20.44 -10.65 9.02
C THR A 557 -21.41 -11.83 9.01
N LEU A 558 -22.10 -12.07 10.13
CA LEU A 558 -23.05 -13.17 10.27
C LEU A 558 -24.34 -12.95 9.45
N ASN A 559 -24.81 -11.70 9.38
CA ASN A 559 -25.94 -11.31 8.54
C ASN A 559 -25.61 -11.37 7.05
N SER A 560 -24.37 -11.00 6.66
CA SER A 560 -23.89 -11.15 5.28
C SER A 560 -23.91 -12.63 4.84
N ASN A 561 -23.49 -13.55 5.72
CA ASN A 561 -23.50 -15.00 5.43
C ASN A 561 -24.92 -15.61 5.40
N LYS A 562 -25.85 -15.17 6.25
CA LYS A 562 -27.23 -15.71 6.26
C LYS A 562 -28.06 -15.31 5.04
N HIS A 563 -27.81 -14.13 4.46
CA HIS A 563 -28.47 -13.69 3.23
C HIS A 563 -27.94 -14.37 1.95
N ALA A 564 -26.94 -15.25 2.06
CA ALA A 564 -26.49 -16.09 0.96
C ALA A 564 -27.45 -17.26 0.68
N ASP A 565 -28.20 -17.72 1.69
CA ASP A 565 -28.90 -19.03 1.61
C ASP A 565 -30.43 -18.97 1.42
N VAL A 566 -31.14 -17.85 1.59
CA VAL A 566 -32.62 -17.91 1.79
C VAL A 566 -33.53 -17.03 0.91
N SER A 567 -33.08 -16.00 0.18
CA SER A 567 -34.03 -15.30 -0.73
C SER A 567 -33.40 -14.56 -1.89
N GLY A 568 -33.93 -14.83 -3.08
CA GLY A 568 -33.39 -14.36 -4.37
C GLY A 568 -33.52 -12.86 -4.65
N HIS A 569 -34.15 -12.04 -3.82
CA HIS A 569 -34.31 -10.59 -4.08
C HIS A 569 -34.11 -9.75 -2.80
N PRO A 570 -32.89 -9.22 -2.60
CA PRO A 570 -32.71 -7.80 -2.27
C PRO A 570 -31.65 -7.14 -3.19
N GLY A 571 -31.81 -5.85 -3.48
CA GLY A 571 -31.00 -5.11 -4.47
C GLY A 571 -29.48 -5.15 -4.24
N ILE A 572 -28.72 -5.39 -5.32
CA ILE A 572 -27.25 -5.56 -5.37
C ILE A 572 -26.49 -4.42 -4.66
N ALA A 573 -26.97 -3.18 -4.77
CA ALA A 573 -26.35 -2.01 -4.12
C ALA A 573 -26.32 -2.10 -2.58
N SER A 574 -27.30 -2.76 -1.95
CA SER A 574 -27.34 -2.92 -0.49
C SER A 574 -26.29 -3.93 0.01
N LYS A 575 -25.97 -4.96 -0.80
CA LYS A 575 -24.93 -5.95 -0.48
C LYS A 575 -23.51 -5.35 -0.54
N GLU A 576 -23.25 -4.44 -1.49
CA GLU A 576 -21.97 -3.71 -1.58
C GLU A 576 -21.74 -2.74 -0.43
N ALA A 577 -22.80 -2.01 -0.04
CA ALA A 577 -22.74 -1.08 1.08
C ALA A 577 -22.44 -1.83 2.39
N GLY A 578 -23.10 -2.97 2.61
CA GLY A 578 -22.85 -3.84 3.76
C GLY A 578 -21.43 -4.40 3.82
N THR A 579 -20.88 -4.88 2.70
CA THR A 579 -19.52 -5.43 2.64
C THR A 579 -18.45 -4.36 2.84
N ARG A 580 -18.64 -3.16 2.27
CA ARG A 580 -17.75 -2.01 2.49
C ARG A 580 -17.79 -1.54 3.94
N CYS A 581 -18.98 -1.46 4.53
CA CYS A 581 -19.15 -1.08 5.92
C CYS A 581 -18.43 -2.05 6.86
N ALA A 582 -18.58 -3.37 6.64
CA ALA A 582 -17.87 -4.39 7.39
C ALA A 582 -16.33 -4.23 7.28
N LYS A 583 -15.80 -4.03 6.06
CA LYS A 583 -14.36 -3.79 5.84
C LYS A 583 -13.86 -2.51 6.52
N ARG A 584 -14.62 -1.41 6.47
CA ARG A 584 -14.27 -0.16 7.16
C ARG A 584 -14.23 -0.38 8.68
N LEU A 585 -15.24 -1.06 9.22
CA LEU A 585 -15.33 -1.35 10.64
C LEU A 585 -14.16 -2.23 11.11
N ALA A 586 -13.81 -3.25 10.33
CA ALA A 586 -12.63 -4.08 10.57
C ALA A 586 -11.34 -3.25 10.64
N PHE A 587 -11.14 -2.34 9.68
CA PHE A 587 -9.98 -1.44 9.67
C PHE A 587 -9.94 -0.51 10.89
N GLU A 588 -11.07 0.05 11.31
CA GLU A 588 -11.13 0.91 12.50
C GLU A 588 -10.85 0.10 13.79
N CYS A 589 -11.38 -1.13 13.90
CA CYS A 589 -11.07 -2.03 15.02
C CYS A 589 -9.57 -2.39 15.08
N GLU A 590 -8.97 -2.71 13.93
CA GLU A 590 -7.53 -2.96 13.82
C GLU A 590 -6.74 -1.73 14.27
N ALA A 591 -7.09 -0.54 13.78
CA ALA A 591 -6.43 0.71 14.16
C ALA A 591 -6.51 0.97 15.67
N LEU A 592 -7.67 0.75 16.30
CA LEU A 592 -7.84 0.88 17.75
C LEU A 592 -6.95 -0.11 18.53
N ALA A 593 -6.88 -1.37 18.07
CA ALA A 593 -6.00 -2.37 18.68
C ALA A 593 -4.51 -1.97 18.57
N VAL A 594 -4.10 -1.40 17.44
CA VAL A 594 -2.74 -0.86 17.26
C VAL A 594 -2.49 0.31 18.20
N GLN A 595 -3.42 1.26 18.32
CA GLN A 595 -3.30 2.40 19.25
C GLN A 595 -3.20 1.94 20.72
N GLN A 596 -4.05 1.01 21.14
CA GLN A 596 -4.04 0.44 22.51
C GLN A 596 -2.68 -0.19 22.83
N THR A 597 -2.18 -1.05 21.95
CA THR A 597 -0.93 -1.78 22.16
C THR A 597 0.30 -0.86 22.08
N ALA A 598 0.27 0.17 21.22
CA ALA A 598 1.29 1.21 21.16
C ALA A 598 1.35 2.02 22.47
N LEU A 599 0.20 2.43 23.03
CA LEU A 599 0.13 3.15 24.30
C LEU A 599 0.64 2.31 25.48
N LEU A 600 0.21 1.06 25.58
CA LEU A 600 0.68 0.13 26.62
C LEU A 600 2.19 -0.09 26.55
N ARG A 601 2.74 -0.22 25.33
CA ARG A 601 4.19 -0.33 25.12
C ARG A 601 4.92 0.96 25.50
N TYR A 602 4.40 2.13 25.13
CA TYR A 602 4.98 3.41 25.51
C TYR A 602 5.06 3.52 27.04
N HIS A 603 3.97 3.21 27.74
CA HIS A 603 3.95 3.23 29.20
C HIS A 603 4.94 2.23 29.83
N LEU A 604 5.07 1.03 29.26
CA LEU A 604 6.06 0.05 29.71
C LEU A 604 7.51 0.53 29.52
N SER A 605 7.77 1.40 28.54
CA SER A 605 9.10 1.98 28.33
C SER A 605 9.44 3.12 29.28
N THR A 606 8.42 3.81 29.82
CA THR A 606 8.59 4.95 30.71
C THR A 606 8.38 4.62 32.20
N SER A 607 7.70 3.50 32.50
CA SER A 607 7.32 3.14 33.87
C SER A 607 7.22 1.63 34.09
N VAL A 608 7.20 1.21 35.37
CA VAL A 608 7.08 -0.20 35.75
C VAL A 608 5.62 -0.63 35.59
N PHE A 609 5.37 -1.54 34.65
CA PHE A 609 4.02 -2.01 34.32
C PHE A 609 3.98 -3.54 34.06
N PRO A 610 2.90 -4.27 34.43
CA PRO A 610 2.80 -5.69 34.16
C PRO A 610 2.80 -6.01 32.66
N LEU A 611 3.84 -6.72 32.21
CA LEU A 611 3.96 -7.20 30.83
C LEU A 611 2.81 -8.15 30.41
N ALA A 612 2.15 -8.79 31.39
CA ALA A 612 1.00 -9.65 31.14
C ALA A 612 -0.15 -8.93 30.44
N THR A 613 -0.42 -7.67 30.80
CA THR A 613 -1.50 -6.87 30.20
C THR A 613 -1.22 -6.55 28.74
N LEU A 614 0.01 -6.08 28.42
CA LEU A 614 0.42 -5.83 27.04
C LEU A 614 0.37 -7.11 26.19
N ARG A 615 0.85 -8.23 26.75
CA ARG A 615 0.78 -9.53 26.06
C ARG A 615 -0.65 -9.96 25.80
N HIS A 616 -1.53 -9.86 26.80
CA HIS A 616 -2.94 -10.21 26.66
C HIS A 616 -3.61 -9.36 25.57
N ALA A 617 -3.41 -8.04 25.60
CA ALA A 617 -3.93 -7.14 24.57
C ALA A 617 -3.43 -7.53 23.17
N LEU A 618 -2.13 -7.78 22.99
CA LEU A 618 -1.56 -8.22 21.71
C LEU A 618 -2.13 -9.56 21.25
N THR A 619 -2.19 -10.57 22.13
CA THR A 619 -2.68 -11.91 21.75
C THR A 619 -4.17 -11.92 21.44
N SER A 620 -4.96 -11.14 22.17
CA SER A 620 -6.40 -10.97 21.91
C SER A 620 -6.61 -10.30 20.55
N SER A 621 -5.96 -9.15 20.32
CA SER A 621 -6.04 -8.40 19.06
C SER A 621 -5.58 -9.21 17.85
N LEU A 622 -4.45 -9.93 17.94
CA LEU A 622 -3.92 -10.73 16.83
C LEU A 622 -4.76 -11.98 16.54
N SER A 623 -5.51 -12.48 17.54
CA SER A 623 -6.46 -13.57 17.32
C SER A 623 -7.70 -13.10 16.56
N ALA A 624 -8.13 -11.85 16.76
CA ALA A 624 -9.23 -11.23 16.03
C ALA A 624 -8.79 -10.71 14.64
N TRP A 625 -7.58 -10.14 14.54
CA TRP A 625 -7.06 -9.44 13.37
C TRP A 625 -5.69 -9.99 12.92
N PRO A 626 -5.63 -11.24 12.43
CA PRO A 626 -4.36 -11.90 12.10
C PRO A 626 -3.63 -11.30 10.88
N GLN A 627 -4.29 -10.49 10.06
CA GLN A 627 -3.69 -9.84 8.88
C GLN A 627 -2.90 -8.56 9.22
N SER A 628 -3.01 -8.05 10.45
CA SER A 628 -2.40 -6.78 10.85
C SER A 628 -0.89 -6.87 11.01
N ALA A 629 -0.15 -6.36 10.02
CA ALA A 629 1.31 -6.29 10.09
C ALA A 629 1.84 -5.42 11.25
N PRO A 630 1.26 -4.24 11.57
CA PRO A 630 1.69 -3.43 12.71
C PRO A 630 1.60 -4.16 14.05
N LEU A 631 0.51 -4.93 14.28
CA LEU A 631 0.35 -5.72 15.51
C LEU A 631 1.40 -6.83 15.62
N TRP A 632 1.71 -7.52 14.51
CA TRP A 632 2.75 -8.55 14.51
C TRP A 632 4.14 -7.97 14.77
N ASN A 633 4.45 -6.80 14.18
CA ASN A 633 5.69 -6.08 14.45
C ASN A 633 5.81 -5.72 15.93
N LEU A 634 4.74 -5.20 16.55
CA LEU A 634 4.70 -4.93 17.99
C LEU A 634 4.91 -6.21 18.82
N TYR A 635 4.24 -7.31 18.45
CA TYR A 635 4.35 -8.59 19.16
C TYR A 635 5.77 -9.17 19.15
N ILE A 636 6.40 -9.22 17.98
CA ILE A 636 7.77 -9.73 17.84
C ILE A 636 8.75 -8.88 18.65
N GLN A 637 8.63 -7.55 18.60
CA GLN A 637 9.48 -6.67 19.38
C GLN A 637 9.34 -6.88 20.89
N VAL A 638 8.12 -7.10 21.38
CA VAL A 638 7.88 -7.40 22.78
C VAL A 638 8.48 -8.76 23.14
N GLU A 639 8.18 -9.82 22.39
CA GLU A 639 8.68 -11.15 22.73
C GLU A 639 10.20 -11.32 22.58
N ASN A 640 10.83 -10.61 21.64
CA ASN A 640 12.29 -10.61 21.48
C ASN A 640 13.02 -9.96 22.66
N ARG A 641 12.46 -8.89 23.25
CA ARG A 641 13.05 -8.26 24.45
C ARG A 641 13.03 -9.16 25.69
N TYR A 642 12.07 -10.08 25.78
CA TYR A 642 11.86 -10.92 26.97
C TYR A 642 12.12 -12.42 26.72
N HIS A 643 12.69 -12.77 25.57
CA HIS A 643 13.18 -14.10 25.19
C HIS A 643 12.19 -15.27 25.42
N SER A 644 10.87 -15.07 25.28
CA SER A 644 9.85 -16.11 25.53
C SER A 644 9.53 -16.95 24.28
N ALA A 645 10.55 -17.57 23.67
CA ALA A 645 10.40 -18.27 22.39
C ALA A 645 9.33 -19.38 22.42
N GLY A 646 9.30 -20.20 23.48
CA GLY A 646 8.31 -21.29 23.63
C GLY A 646 6.86 -20.80 23.63
N ARG A 647 6.58 -19.63 24.24
CA ARG A 647 5.24 -19.04 24.25
C ARG A 647 4.88 -18.48 22.87
N ALA A 648 5.80 -17.72 22.26
CA ALA A 648 5.59 -17.16 20.93
C ALA A 648 5.26 -18.26 19.91
N ARG A 649 5.99 -19.37 19.93
CA ARG A 649 5.74 -20.55 19.09
C ARG A 649 4.34 -21.12 19.24
N ARG A 650 3.88 -21.31 20.47
CA ARG A 650 2.53 -21.83 20.75
C ARG A 650 1.46 -20.88 20.23
N PHE A 651 1.68 -19.58 20.39
CA PHE A 651 0.75 -18.56 19.90
C PHE A 651 0.69 -18.52 18.37
N PHE A 652 1.83 -18.45 17.68
CA PHE A 652 1.89 -18.53 16.21
C PHE A 652 1.22 -19.80 15.68
N HIS A 653 1.45 -20.96 16.31
CA HIS A 653 0.79 -22.21 15.92
C HIS A 653 -0.73 -22.16 16.11
N SER A 654 -1.22 -21.53 17.20
CA SER A 654 -2.65 -21.35 17.43
C SER A 654 -3.31 -20.50 16.35
N VAL A 655 -2.69 -19.37 15.99
CA VAL A 655 -3.24 -18.44 14.99
C VAL A 655 -3.17 -19.03 13.58
N THR A 656 -2.02 -19.60 13.20
CA THR A 656 -1.81 -20.18 11.86
C THR A 656 -2.67 -21.42 11.58
N ARG A 657 -3.15 -22.12 12.61
CA ARG A 657 -4.11 -23.23 12.48
C ARG A 657 -5.52 -22.74 12.11
N GLY A 658 -5.93 -21.57 12.61
CA GLY A 658 -7.25 -20.98 12.35
C GLY A 658 -7.30 -20.04 11.15
N CYS A 659 -6.15 -19.61 10.63
CA CYS A 659 -6.04 -18.57 9.60
C CYS A 659 -5.43 -19.13 8.30
N LYS A 660 -6.09 -18.89 7.16
CA LYS A 660 -5.57 -19.26 5.84
C LYS A 660 -4.53 -18.27 5.31
N ASP A 661 -4.41 -17.09 5.89
CA ASP A 661 -3.54 -16.02 5.39
C ASP A 661 -2.06 -16.29 5.59
N VAL A 662 -1.24 -15.77 4.68
CA VAL A 662 0.21 -15.95 4.69
C VAL A 662 0.92 -15.02 5.69
N VAL A 663 0.31 -13.88 6.07
CA VAL A 663 0.92 -12.86 6.93
C VAL A 663 1.38 -13.43 8.29
N PRO A 664 0.55 -14.15 9.08
CA PRO A 664 1.02 -14.79 10.32
C PRO A 664 2.19 -15.77 10.12
N ARG A 665 2.23 -16.47 8.98
CA ARG A 665 3.30 -17.43 8.66
C ARG A 665 4.61 -16.72 8.37
N LEU A 666 4.57 -15.60 7.64
CA LEU A 666 5.75 -14.75 7.38
C LEU A 666 6.32 -14.21 8.68
N PHE A 667 5.49 -13.65 9.56
CA PHE A 667 5.95 -13.14 10.84
C PHE A 667 6.49 -14.23 11.78
N ALA A 668 5.93 -15.45 11.74
CA ALA A 668 6.49 -16.59 12.47
C ALA A 668 7.91 -16.95 12.00
N ILE A 669 8.16 -16.90 10.68
CA ILE A 669 9.49 -17.12 10.08
C ILE A 669 10.45 -16.02 10.51
N VAL A 670 10.05 -14.76 10.39
CA VAL A 670 10.87 -13.59 10.76
C VAL A 670 11.25 -13.63 12.24
N ALA A 671 10.32 -13.99 13.12
CA ALA A 671 10.58 -14.12 14.55
C ALA A 671 11.69 -15.14 14.84
N GLU A 672 11.66 -16.33 14.22
CA GLU A 672 12.72 -17.34 14.41
C GLU A 672 14.03 -16.95 13.70
N GLN A 673 13.97 -16.24 12.57
CA GLN A 673 15.16 -15.71 11.88
C GLN A 673 15.88 -14.66 12.72
N GLN A 674 15.17 -13.66 13.26
CA GLN A 674 15.74 -12.64 14.16
C GLN A 674 16.37 -13.28 15.40
N ARG A 675 15.72 -14.33 15.92
CA ARG A 675 16.24 -15.08 17.06
C ARG A 675 17.52 -15.84 16.73
N LYS A 676 17.59 -16.48 15.55
CA LYS A 676 18.83 -17.10 15.05
C LYS A 676 19.94 -16.07 14.88
N GLN A 677 19.65 -14.92 14.30
CA GLN A 677 20.62 -13.84 14.16
C GLN A 677 21.18 -13.39 15.52
N LEU A 678 20.32 -13.28 16.54
CA LEU A 678 20.74 -12.96 17.92
C LEU A 678 21.66 -14.05 18.49
N VAL A 679 21.27 -15.32 18.40
CA VAL A 679 22.06 -16.46 18.90
C VAL A 679 23.41 -16.51 18.19
N ASP A 680 23.42 -16.44 16.86
CA ASP A 680 24.65 -16.47 16.07
C ASP A 680 25.54 -15.25 16.38
N ALA A 681 24.96 -14.06 16.62
CA ALA A 681 25.72 -12.88 17.03
C ALA A 681 26.39 -13.07 18.40
N THR A 682 25.67 -13.64 19.38
CA THR A 682 26.22 -13.92 20.71
C THR A 682 27.31 -15.00 20.69
N GLN A 683 27.20 -15.98 19.80
CA GLN A 683 28.22 -17.02 19.62
C GLN A 683 29.50 -16.47 18.97
N ARG A 684 29.37 -15.51 18.05
CA ARG A 684 30.52 -14.86 17.40
C ARG A 684 31.25 -13.87 18.30
N SER A 685 30.58 -13.31 19.32
CA SER A 685 31.13 -12.25 20.17
C SER A 685 31.82 -12.77 21.44
N GLU A 686 32.75 -13.72 21.34
CA GLU A 686 33.47 -14.35 22.48
C GLU A 686 34.15 -13.35 23.47
N SER A 687 33.36 -12.67 24.30
CA SER A 687 33.78 -11.96 25.50
C SER A 687 33.23 -12.75 26.67
N ARG A 688 34.13 -13.43 27.39
CA ARG A 688 33.85 -14.35 28.51
C ARG A 688 33.24 -13.69 29.77
N ASP A 689 32.94 -12.39 29.78
CA ASP A 689 32.62 -11.65 31.01
C ASP A 689 31.13 -11.36 31.27
N ALA A 690 30.21 -11.86 30.45
CA ALA A 690 28.81 -11.92 30.84
C ALA A 690 28.15 -13.18 30.26
N ALA A 691 28.03 -14.21 31.08
CA ALA A 691 27.18 -15.36 30.79
C ALA A 691 25.71 -14.89 30.70
N LEU A 692 25.29 -14.38 29.54
CA LEU A 692 23.87 -14.27 29.23
C LEU A 692 23.31 -15.70 29.17
N PRO A 693 22.26 -16.03 29.92
CA PRO A 693 21.62 -17.35 29.88
C PRO A 693 20.79 -17.48 28.60
N ILE A 694 21.44 -17.45 27.44
CA ILE A 694 20.83 -17.82 26.17
C ILE A 694 21.23 -19.28 25.96
N LEU A 695 20.30 -20.19 26.23
CA LEU A 695 20.47 -21.59 25.88
C LEU A 695 20.86 -21.67 24.38
N PRO A 696 21.98 -22.33 24.02
CA PRO A 696 22.26 -22.60 22.62
C PRO A 696 21.15 -23.50 22.08
N GLU A 697 20.18 -22.89 21.39
CA GLU A 697 19.09 -23.64 20.76
C GLU A 697 19.59 -24.29 19.47
N ASN A 698 20.24 -25.44 19.64
CA ASN A 698 20.58 -26.35 18.55
C ASN A 698 19.30 -26.69 17.75
N GLY A 699 19.40 -26.69 16.41
CA GLY A 699 18.27 -27.05 15.52
C GLY A 699 17.37 -25.89 15.08
N LEU A 700 17.71 -24.64 15.41
CA LEU A 700 17.04 -23.44 14.90
C LEU A 700 16.88 -23.40 13.38
N GLY A 701 17.96 -23.72 12.65
CA GLY A 701 17.92 -23.78 11.20
C GLY A 701 16.93 -24.82 10.67
N ASN A 702 16.81 -25.99 11.33
CA ASN A 702 15.84 -27.02 10.96
C ASN A 702 14.40 -26.55 11.21
N ARG A 703 14.18 -25.80 12.29
CA ARG A 703 12.89 -25.22 12.62
C ARG A 703 12.46 -24.18 11.58
N ILE A 704 13.36 -23.26 11.22
CA ILE A 704 13.08 -22.25 10.20
C ILE A 704 12.76 -22.93 8.85
N ARG A 705 13.53 -23.96 8.45
CA ARG A 705 13.20 -24.79 7.26
C ARG A 705 11.83 -25.45 7.36
N GLY A 706 11.47 -25.98 8.53
CA GLY A 706 10.13 -26.55 8.77
C GLY A 706 9.01 -25.51 8.65
N LEU A 707 9.22 -24.28 9.12
CA LEU A 707 8.26 -23.18 8.98
C LEU A 707 8.07 -22.77 7.51
N PHE A 708 9.17 -22.62 6.76
CA PHE A 708 9.10 -22.40 5.31
C PHE A 708 8.37 -23.55 4.61
N GLY A 709 8.73 -24.79 4.91
CA GLY A 709 8.10 -25.99 4.36
C GLY A 709 6.60 -26.05 4.60
N ASN A 710 6.15 -25.70 5.81
CA ASN A 710 4.71 -25.65 6.13
C ASN A 710 4.01 -24.46 5.45
N ALA A 711 4.68 -23.33 5.30
CA ALA A 711 4.10 -22.14 4.68
C ALA A 711 3.85 -22.34 3.18
N ILE A 712 4.79 -22.96 2.45
CA ILE A 712 4.64 -23.24 1.01
C ILE A 712 3.61 -24.33 0.69
N LEU A 713 3.16 -25.12 1.67
CA LEU A 713 2.09 -26.11 1.49
C LEU A 713 0.70 -25.48 1.51
N SER A 714 0.56 -24.28 2.06
CA SER A 714 -0.69 -23.52 1.95
C SER A 714 -0.84 -22.89 0.58
N GLU A 715 -2.06 -22.86 0.03
CA GLU A 715 -2.38 -22.24 -1.27
C GLU A 715 -1.91 -20.77 -1.33
N THR A 716 -2.27 -19.97 -0.32
CA THR A 716 -1.85 -18.56 -0.22
C THR A 716 -0.34 -18.38 -0.06
N GLY A 717 0.35 -19.34 0.55
CA GLY A 717 1.80 -19.31 0.69
C GLY A 717 2.52 -19.76 -0.59
N ALA A 718 1.99 -20.74 -1.31
CA ALA A 718 2.55 -21.21 -2.57
C ALA A 718 2.58 -20.10 -3.63
N HIS A 719 1.57 -19.23 -3.65
CA HIS A 719 1.47 -18.10 -4.57
C HIS A 719 2.05 -16.78 -4.03
N CYS A 720 2.87 -16.83 -2.96
CA CYS A 720 3.51 -15.66 -2.37
C CYS A 720 4.99 -15.56 -2.79
N PRO A 721 5.37 -14.64 -3.70
CA PRO A 721 6.76 -14.53 -4.18
C PRO A 721 7.76 -14.23 -3.05
N LEU A 722 7.44 -13.32 -2.12
CA LEU A 722 8.33 -12.97 -0.99
C LEU A 722 8.68 -14.18 -0.13
N LEU A 723 7.74 -15.12 0.10
CA LEU A 723 8.01 -16.33 0.88
C LEU A 723 9.10 -17.18 0.23
N TRP A 724 9.03 -17.38 -1.09
CA TRP A 724 10.03 -18.14 -1.85
C TRP A 724 11.39 -17.44 -1.85
N ARG A 725 11.40 -16.13 -2.12
CA ARG A 725 12.60 -15.29 -2.09
C ARG A 725 13.30 -15.37 -0.73
N MET A 726 12.56 -15.19 0.37
CA MET A 726 13.08 -15.35 1.74
C MET A 726 13.63 -16.75 2.00
N TYR A 727 12.99 -17.80 1.47
CA TYR A 727 13.45 -19.17 1.68
C TYR A 727 14.76 -19.47 0.96
N MET A 728 14.90 -19.01 -0.29
CA MET A 728 16.14 -19.14 -1.06
C MET A 728 17.30 -18.44 -0.35
N HIS A 729 17.12 -17.17 0.03
CA HIS A 729 18.14 -16.40 0.75
C HIS A 729 18.52 -17.06 2.09
N PHE A 730 17.54 -17.60 2.82
CA PHE A 730 17.80 -18.32 4.06
C PHE A 730 18.66 -19.57 3.84
N LEU A 731 18.35 -20.39 2.82
CA LEU A 731 19.11 -21.61 2.53
C LEU A 731 20.55 -21.32 2.08
N VAL A 732 20.74 -20.27 1.27
CA VAL A 732 22.09 -19.81 0.88
C VAL A 732 22.87 -19.31 2.10
N SER A 733 22.22 -18.57 3.01
CA SER A 733 22.87 -18.12 4.26
C SER A 733 23.33 -19.26 5.18
N GLU A 734 22.73 -20.45 5.04
CA GLU A 734 23.12 -21.68 5.74
C GLU A 734 24.14 -22.53 4.95
N GLY A 735 24.63 -22.03 3.81
CA GLY A 735 25.58 -22.73 2.93
C GLY A 735 24.95 -23.84 2.08
N LYS A 736 23.61 -23.96 2.02
CA LYS A 736 22.89 -25.03 1.31
C LYS A 736 22.45 -24.57 -0.08
N VAL A 737 23.43 -24.24 -0.93
CA VAL A 737 23.21 -23.65 -2.25
C VAL A 737 22.40 -24.57 -3.17
N ASP A 738 22.72 -25.87 -3.23
CA ASP A 738 21.98 -26.82 -4.07
C ASP A 738 20.51 -26.95 -3.68
N ASN A 739 20.22 -26.95 -2.38
CA ASN A 739 18.84 -26.96 -1.88
C ASN A 739 18.12 -25.65 -2.22
N ALA A 740 18.81 -24.51 -2.15
CA ALA A 740 18.25 -23.23 -2.55
C ALA A 740 17.89 -23.22 -4.04
N LYS A 741 18.76 -23.79 -4.89
CA LYS A 741 18.51 -23.97 -6.33
C LYS A 741 17.32 -24.91 -6.59
N ALA A 742 17.19 -26.00 -5.85
CA ALA A 742 16.00 -26.87 -5.94
C ALA A 742 14.70 -26.14 -5.51
N ILE A 743 14.77 -25.29 -4.48
CA ILE A 743 13.64 -24.44 -4.06
C ILE A 743 13.30 -23.40 -5.13
N PHE A 744 14.28 -22.83 -5.82
CA PHE A 744 14.05 -21.93 -6.96
C PHE A 744 13.17 -22.59 -8.03
N TYR A 745 13.54 -23.77 -8.55
CA TYR A 745 12.71 -24.45 -9.54
C TYR A 745 11.34 -24.87 -9.00
N LYS A 746 11.24 -25.18 -7.70
CA LYS A 746 9.94 -25.44 -7.07
C LYS A 746 9.07 -24.18 -7.02
N ALA A 747 9.68 -23.01 -6.77
CA ALA A 747 9.00 -21.73 -6.78
C ALA A 747 8.47 -21.40 -8.18
N LEU A 748 9.25 -21.69 -9.24
CA LEU A 748 8.82 -21.51 -10.63
C LEU A 748 7.54 -22.27 -10.97
N GLN A 749 7.28 -23.42 -10.33
CA GLN A 749 6.04 -24.18 -10.51
C GLN A 749 4.79 -23.53 -9.90
N ASN A 750 4.93 -22.43 -9.14
CA ASN A 750 3.82 -21.78 -8.43
C ASN A 750 3.74 -20.27 -8.68
N VAL A 751 4.89 -19.61 -8.87
CA VAL A 751 5.04 -18.15 -9.09
C VAL A 751 5.94 -17.83 -10.29
N PRO A 752 5.71 -18.42 -11.48
CA PRO A 752 6.61 -18.23 -12.63
C PRO A 752 6.66 -16.79 -13.17
N TRP A 753 5.67 -15.96 -12.86
CA TRP A 753 5.54 -14.59 -13.36
C TRP A 753 6.40 -13.56 -12.61
N SER A 754 6.91 -13.89 -11.41
CA SER A 754 7.61 -12.92 -10.58
C SER A 754 9.07 -12.76 -11.05
N LYS A 755 9.35 -11.73 -11.84
CA LYS A 755 10.71 -11.41 -12.33
C LYS A 755 11.71 -11.26 -11.18
N GLY A 756 11.29 -10.68 -10.04
CA GLY A 756 12.12 -10.54 -8.85
C GLY A 756 12.71 -11.85 -8.31
N LEU A 757 12.04 -12.99 -8.54
CA LEU A 757 12.55 -14.32 -8.18
C LEU A 757 13.77 -14.72 -9.03
N TYR A 758 13.74 -14.40 -10.33
CA TYR A 758 14.84 -14.70 -11.26
C TYR A 758 16.03 -13.77 -11.00
N MET A 759 15.76 -12.49 -10.72
CA MET A 759 16.80 -11.52 -10.33
C MET A 759 17.53 -11.96 -9.06
N ASP A 760 16.80 -12.44 -8.04
CA ASP A 760 17.40 -13.04 -6.85
C ASP A 760 18.21 -14.29 -7.19
N ALA A 761 17.72 -15.15 -8.10
CA ALA A 761 18.43 -16.35 -8.50
C ALA A 761 19.77 -16.05 -9.19
N VAL A 762 19.84 -15.04 -10.06
CA VAL A 762 21.10 -14.57 -10.67
C VAL A 762 22.08 -14.11 -9.60
N GLN A 763 21.61 -13.39 -8.58
CA GLN A 763 22.45 -12.94 -7.46
C GLN A 763 22.93 -14.11 -6.58
N LEU A 764 22.08 -15.10 -6.34
CA LEU A 764 22.36 -16.23 -5.44
C LEU A 764 23.16 -17.35 -6.12
N PHE A 765 23.02 -17.54 -7.43
CA PHE A 765 23.64 -18.61 -8.21
C PHE A 765 24.36 -18.03 -9.45
N PRO A 766 25.45 -17.27 -9.26
CA PRO A 766 26.09 -16.48 -10.31
C PRO A 766 26.61 -17.31 -11.52
N GLY A 767 26.86 -18.60 -11.34
CA GLY A 767 27.32 -19.50 -12.41
C GLY A 767 26.24 -19.90 -13.43
N HIS A 768 24.98 -19.52 -13.22
CA HIS A 768 23.83 -19.93 -14.03
C HIS A 768 23.12 -18.76 -14.73
N LEU A 769 23.82 -17.63 -14.94
CA LEU A 769 23.24 -16.44 -15.57
C LEU A 769 22.53 -16.76 -16.89
N GLN A 770 23.20 -17.43 -17.83
CA GLN A 770 22.63 -17.80 -19.13
C GLN A 770 21.33 -18.58 -18.97
N GLU A 771 21.35 -19.64 -18.15
CA GLU A 771 20.18 -20.48 -17.88
C GLU A 771 18.98 -19.67 -17.40
N PHE A 772 19.18 -18.72 -16.49
CA PHE A 772 18.10 -17.91 -15.95
C PHE A 772 17.58 -16.86 -16.93
N VAL A 773 18.46 -16.26 -17.74
CA VAL A 773 18.04 -15.34 -18.80
C VAL A 773 17.27 -16.08 -19.89
N ASP A 774 17.74 -17.25 -20.32
CA ASP A 774 17.03 -18.09 -21.30
C ASP A 774 15.63 -18.46 -20.80
N LEU A 775 15.49 -18.81 -19.51
CA LEU A 775 14.18 -19.07 -18.89
C LEU A 775 13.29 -17.82 -18.85
N MET A 776 13.85 -16.65 -18.57
CA MET A 776 13.09 -15.39 -18.60
C MET A 776 12.60 -15.09 -20.02
N THR A 777 13.45 -15.28 -21.04
CA THR A 777 13.09 -15.14 -22.45
C THR A 777 12.00 -16.13 -22.86
N GLU A 778 12.14 -17.42 -22.51
CA GLU A 778 11.15 -18.47 -22.82
C GLU A 778 9.76 -18.14 -22.22
N LYS A 779 9.74 -17.56 -21.01
CA LYS A 779 8.51 -17.19 -20.32
C LYS A 779 8.00 -15.78 -20.63
N GLU A 780 8.67 -15.06 -21.54
CA GLU A 780 8.35 -13.69 -21.97
C GLU A 780 8.38 -12.68 -20.81
N LEU A 781 9.23 -12.93 -19.80
CA LEU A 781 9.51 -11.94 -18.77
C LEU A 781 10.35 -10.81 -19.37
N ARG A 782 10.08 -9.58 -18.96
CA ARG A 782 10.71 -8.42 -19.58
C ARG A 782 12.20 -8.34 -19.25
N LEU A 783 13.05 -8.52 -20.26
CA LEU A 783 14.50 -8.32 -20.22
C LEU A 783 14.85 -7.02 -20.93
N ARG A 784 15.64 -6.15 -20.29
CA ARG A 784 16.11 -4.87 -20.87
C ARG A 784 17.56 -4.91 -21.34
N LEU A 785 18.31 -5.92 -20.89
CA LEU A 785 19.65 -6.21 -21.36
C LEU A 785 19.74 -7.68 -21.81
N PRO A 786 19.60 -7.94 -23.11
CA PRO A 786 19.98 -9.21 -23.72
C PRO A 786 21.45 -9.56 -23.43
N LEU A 787 21.78 -10.85 -23.41
CA LEU A 787 23.14 -11.28 -23.08
C LEU A 787 24.15 -10.98 -24.20
N GLU A 788 23.67 -10.92 -25.43
CA GLU A 788 24.44 -10.53 -26.61
C GLU A 788 24.89 -9.08 -26.51
N GLU A 789 24.00 -8.19 -26.06
CA GLU A 789 24.31 -6.78 -25.86
C GLU A 789 25.26 -6.58 -24.67
N LEU A 790 25.09 -7.37 -23.60
CA LEU A 790 26.05 -7.36 -22.49
C LEU A 790 27.46 -7.75 -22.97
N ASP A 791 27.58 -8.71 -23.87
CA ASP A 791 28.89 -9.13 -24.38
C ASP A 791 29.56 -7.99 -25.16
N ILE A 792 28.80 -7.23 -25.96
CA ILE A 792 29.28 -6.01 -26.65
C ILE A 792 29.75 -4.95 -25.63
N LEU A 793 28.94 -4.66 -24.61
CA LEU A 793 29.28 -3.68 -23.55
C LEU A 793 30.52 -4.04 -22.72
N LEU A 794 30.94 -5.31 -22.74
CA LEU A 794 32.15 -5.80 -22.07
C LEU A 794 33.38 -5.85 -22.99
N GLU A 795 33.18 -5.88 -24.31
CA GLU A 795 34.22 -5.90 -25.34
C GLU A 795 34.73 -4.50 -25.69
N ASP A 796 33.82 -3.53 -25.83
CA ASP A 796 34.12 -2.09 -25.90
C ASP A 796 34.56 -1.57 -24.54
#